data_AF-A0AAD9GJT9-F1
#
_entry.id   AF-A0AAD9GJT9-F1
#
_cell.length_a   1.000
_cell.length_b   1.000
_cell.length_c   1.000
_cell.angle_alpha   90.00
_cell.angle_beta   90.00
_cell.angle_gamma   90.00
#
_symmetry.space_group_name_H-M   'P 1'
#
loop_
_entity.id
_entity.type
_entity.pdbx_description
1 polymer ?
#
loop_
_entity_poly.entity_id
_entity_poly.type
_entity_poly.pdbx_seq_one_letter_code
_entity_poly.pdbx_strand_id
1 'polypeptide(L)'
;MDQELQDRFLNSQVINNYSQIYPSFSQALSLTQATGTTKSHIGHCDLCHGAVYRLSLDELLAFDPAAYAGALQSATPFTRRPSVHQYRLCHRSRPGGAEAYTGSYGSGTYDRSNGASTGQEGYSDDEDQFGYGLDDTGQKERYKYVLPKAADETIALAQDFNYDSSETWSGKFEWTDTVHKINIEVFKNPSFRPKQLEIINCILSGRDTFVVMPTGGGKSLCFQLPVVYDGMTGNNGVTIVVMPLVALIQDQMKRLNALGIPCHALVGELSWSDLQSIFGDISDGNCSACVLFVTPERITASKILFKAFQKLQKQGRLSRFILDEAHCVSVWGNEFRPDYKEMGLLKHEFPEVPVCAFTATATEEVIQDVSTQLRLRSPTIFKSSFNRPNLRYEVINKDKTAGKAIEQLIAVLTTRFAGECGIVYCLSCMEVEKVAEALSKHAKVAPYHAQMQMNMRNMYYKEWMSGNVDIMVATLAFGMGIDKSDVRFVIHFSIPKSIENYFQEAGRAGRDGNPACCIIFYLFHDSQRLLSLVERNTASNGDNHQTNRQKILSVLEYCESGFLCRRKVLLQYFGETLQQKCHVPCDSCSSDQPKRFLPRNCQKEALYICESILYSRKTSTKPGDFTLVTLHKVLLERPTQNHHLSGYLKRMEFSSEAAMLLLKYMIIYQLLIERVVSVTAKNFYSYYIRVNPQYRSYLHHMASLKFPIEPPIQSKRPIQEPQGAAKKARTSKLATKKTTVKEKPSLKPAKKAVKGSRSTM
;
A
#
# COMPACT_ATOMS: atom_id res chain seq x y z
N MET A 1 2.34 45.48 -13.28
CA MET A 1 1.96 44.11 -12.89
C MET A 1 2.08 43.88 -11.38
N ASP A 2 2.16 44.95 -10.57
CA ASP A 2 2.32 44.87 -9.10
C ASP A 2 1.27 45.71 -8.33
N GLN A 3 0.19 46.13 -8.99
CA GLN A 3 -0.87 46.95 -8.39
C GLN A 3 -2.27 46.33 -8.54
N GLU A 4 -2.45 45.39 -9.48
CA GLU A 4 -3.70 44.66 -9.70
C GLU A 4 -3.86 43.42 -8.78
N LEU A 5 -2.75 42.98 -8.15
CA LEU A 5 -2.74 41.91 -7.14
C LEU A 5 -3.04 42.42 -5.72
N GLN A 6 -2.84 43.71 -5.45
CA GLN A 6 -3.20 44.31 -4.16
C GLN A 6 -4.72 44.52 -4.00
N ASP A 7 -5.44 44.78 -5.10
CA ASP A 7 -6.89 44.99 -5.06
C ASP A 7 -7.69 43.67 -4.90
N ARG A 8 -7.09 42.50 -5.18
CA ARG A 8 -7.77 41.20 -5.07
C ARG A 8 -7.78 40.58 -3.67
N PHE A 9 -6.96 41.05 -2.74
CA PHE A 9 -6.88 40.49 -1.38
C PHE A 9 -7.74 41.21 -0.33
N LEU A 10 -8.51 42.24 -0.71
CA LEU A 10 -9.31 43.03 0.23
C LEU A 10 -10.70 42.47 0.56
N ASN A 11 -11.11 41.33 -0.02
CA ASN A 11 -12.48 40.80 0.14
C ASN A 11 -12.54 39.27 0.39
N SER A 12 -11.93 38.77 1.48
CA SER A 12 -12.30 37.44 2.00
C SER A 12 -12.50 37.49 3.52
N GLN A 13 -13.75 37.35 3.94
CA GLN A 13 -14.14 37.22 5.35
C GLN A 13 -13.85 35.79 5.82
N VAL A 14 -12.95 35.64 6.80
CA VAL A 14 -12.69 34.37 7.51
C VAL A 14 -13.58 34.34 8.76
N ILE A 15 -14.36 33.28 8.93
CA ILE A 15 -15.18 33.03 10.13
C ILE A 15 -14.29 32.39 11.21
N ASN A 16 -14.34 32.91 12.43
CA ASN A 16 -13.50 32.49 13.56
C ASN A 16 -14.28 31.56 14.51
N ASN A 17 -13.83 30.32 14.69
CA ASN A 17 -14.44 29.30 15.57
C ASN A 17 -13.62 29.02 16.86
N TYR A 18 -12.69 29.91 17.23
CA TYR A 18 -11.79 29.75 18.38
C TYR A 18 -12.48 29.56 19.74
N SER A 19 -13.73 30.03 19.90
CA SER A 19 -14.48 29.88 21.15
C SER A 19 -14.82 28.42 21.49
N GLN A 20 -14.74 27.50 20.53
CA GLN A 20 -15.08 26.08 20.74
C GLN A 20 -13.90 25.23 21.21
N ILE A 21 -12.65 25.68 21.02
CA ILE A 21 -11.44 24.87 21.21
C ILE A 21 -10.65 25.27 22.47
N TYR A 22 -10.89 26.49 22.98
CA TYR A 22 -10.13 27.03 24.12
C TYR A 22 -10.25 26.26 25.45
N PRO A 23 -11.38 25.63 25.83
CA PRO A 23 -11.48 24.89 27.09
C PRO A 23 -10.51 23.69 27.16
N SER A 24 -10.28 23.03 26.03
CA SER A 24 -9.38 21.87 25.91
C SER A 24 -7.90 22.26 25.98
N PHE A 25 -7.57 23.49 25.60
CA PHE A 25 -6.18 24.00 25.60
C PHE A 25 -5.74 24.50 26.98
N SER A 26 -6.68 25.06 27.75
CA SER A 26 -6.43 25.60 29.10
C SER A 26 -6.05 24.52 30.12
N GLN A 27 -6.56 23.28 29.97
CA GLN A 27 -6.23 22.18 30.90
C GLN A 27 -4.82 21.62 30.74
N ALA A 28 -4.12 21.89 29.64
CA ALA A 28 -2.80 21.33 29.35
C ALA A 28 -1.61 22.17 29.87
N LEU A 29 -1.86 23.32 30.48
CA LEU A 29 -0.80 24.26 30.89
C LEU A 29 -0.81 24.53 32.41
N SER A 30 -0.54 23.49 33.19
CA SER A 30 -0.12 23.65 34.59
C SER A 30 1.41 23.75 34.69
N LEU A 31 1.88 24.99 34.83
CA LEU A 31 3.05 25.46 35.59
C LEU A 31 4.43 24.81 35.31
N THR A 32 5.22 25.49 34.46
CA THR A 32 6.66 25.69 34.74
C THR A 32 7.00 27.17 34.55
N GLN A 33 7.47 27.79 35.62
CA GLN A 33 7.77 29.22 35.74
C GLN A 33 8.85 29.64 34.75
N ALA A 34 8.54 30.65 33.93
CA ALA A 34 9.50 31.36 33.10
C ALA A 34 9.88 32.68 33.78
N THR A 35 11.10 32.78 34.29
CA THR A 35 11.78 34.06 34.54
C THR A 35 12.61 34.42 33.31
N GLY A 36 12.36 35.58 32.71
CA GLY A 36 13.29 36.19 31.76
C GLY A 36 12.68 36.59 30.42
N THR A 37 12.38 37.87 30.33
CA THR A 37 11.98 38.69 29.18
C THR A 37 12.68 38.40 27.84
N THR A 38 11.89 38.09 26.80
CA THR A 38 11.97 38.64 25.42
C THR A 38 10.78 38.11 24.61
N LYS A 39 9.85 38.98 24.19
CA LYS A 39 8.59 38.62 23.54
C LYS A 39 8.56 39.10 22.08
N SER A 40 8.69 38.16 21.15
CA SER A 40 8.01 38.21 19.85
C SER A 40 7.94 36.78 19.29
N HIS A 41 6.76 36.17 19.32
CA HIS A 41 6.53 34.89 18.66
C HIS A 41 5.90 35.15 17.29
N ILE A 42 6.55 34.63 16.24
CA ILE A 42 6.00 34.58 14.88
C ILE A 42 5.37 33.20 14.74
N GLY A 43 4.05 33.14 14.59
CA GLY A 43 3.32 31.93 14.24
C GLY A 43 2.83 32.02 12.79
N HIS A 44 2.91 30.91 12.07
CA HIS A 44 2.29 30.78 10.75
C HIS A 44 0.96 30.03 10.88
N CYS A 45 -0.07 30.54 10.21
CA CYS A 45 -1.37 29.88 10.10
C CYS A 45 -1.46 29.18 8.74
N ASP A 46 -1.65 27.86 8.74
CA ASP A 46 -1.64 27.04 7.52
C ASP A 46 -2.88 27.21 6.63
N LEU A 47 -3.86 28.03 7.05
CA LEU A 47 -5.13 28.22 6.34
C LEU A 47 -5.24 29.55 5.57
N CYS A 48 -4.24 30.43 5.61
CA CYS A 48 -4.29 31.73 4.93
C CYS A 48 -3.15 31.98 3.92
N HIS A 49 -2.61 30.91 3.31
CA HIS A 49 -1.61 30.99 2.22
C HIS A 49 -0.47 32.00 2.47
N GLY A 50 0.05 32.06 3.69
CA GLY A 50 1.27 32.80 4.01
C GLY A 50 1.11 34.25 4.49
N ALA A 51 -0.09 34.73 4.82
CA ALA A 51 -0.23 36.03 5.49
C ALA A 51 0.27 35.94 6.96
N VAL A 52 1.25 36.78 7.31
CA VAL A 52 1.82 36.89 8.67
C VAL A 52 1.03 37.94 9.44
N TYR A 53 0.46 37.57 10.59
CA TYR A 53 -0.14 38.53 11.52
C TYR A 53 0.73 38.67 12.76
N ARG A 54 0.90 39.91 13.23
CA ARG A 54 1.53 40.23 14.51
C ARG A 54 0.46 40.76 15.45
N LEU A 55 0.22 40.05 16.55
CA LEU A 55 -0.46 40.61 17.71
C LEU A 55 0.60 41.03 18.71
N SER A 56 0.52 42.28 19.16
CA SER A 56 1.28 42.70 20.33
C SER A 56 0.74 41.96 21.56
N LEU A 57 1.62 41.72 22.53
CA LEU A 57 1.21 41.14 23.80
C LEU A 57 0.15 42.02 24.48
N ASP A 58 0.25 43.34 24.33
CA ASP A 58 -0.66 44.28 24.96
C ASP A 58 -2.07 44.20 24.33
N GLU A 59 -2.20 43.92 23.03
CA GLU A 59 -3.50 43.65 22.38
C GLU A 59 -4.12 42.32 22.82
N LEU A 60 -3.30 41.30 23.07
CA LEU A 60 -3.77 40.02 23.60
C LEU A 60 -4.26 40.13 25.04
N LEU A 61 -3.62 41.00 25.83
CA LEU A 61 -3.94 41.24 27.24
C LEU A 61 -5.08 42.25 27.44
N ALA A 62 -5.36 43.09 26.43
CA ALA A 62 -6.43 44.10 26.48
C ALA A 62 -7.82 43.57 26.04
N PHE A 63 -7.93 42.30 25.62
CA PHE A 63 -9.19 41.72 25.19
C PHE A 63 -10.06 41.33 26.39
N ASP A 64 -11.05 42.16 26.74
CA ASP A 64 -12.04 41.90 27.78
C ASP A 64 -13.34 41.29 27.19
N PRO A 65 -13.63 40.01 27.41
CA PRO A 65 -14.84 39.35 26.92
C PRO A 65 -16.11 39.84 27.62
N ALA A 66 -16.02 40.44 28.80
CA ALA A 66 -17.17 40.87 29.60
C ALA A 66 -17.87 42.10 29.00
N ALA A 67 -17.15 42.95 28.26
CA ALA A 67 -17.69 44.12 27.60
C ALA A 67 -18.71 43.79 26.48
N TYR A 68 -18.76 42.54 26.02
CA TYR A 68 -19.62 42.11 24.90
C TYR A 68 -20.72 41.11 25.28
N ALA A 69 -20.83 40.74 26.56
CA ALA A 69 -21.79 39.74 27.02
C ALA A 69 -23.20 40.29 27.37
N GLY A 70 -23.44 41.60 27.18
CA GLY A 70 -24.55 42.31 27.83
C GLY A 70 -25.78 42.74 27.00
N ALA A 71 -25.84 42.56 25.67
CA ALA A 71 -26.99 43.06 24.91
C ALA A 71 -27.50 42.06 23.86
N LEU A 72 -28.68 41.49 24.11
CA LEU A 72 -29.49 40.79 23.12
C LEU A 72 -30.07 41.79 22.10
N GLN A 73 -29.99 41.38 20.83
CA GLN A 73 -30.71 41.87 19.65
C GLN A 73 -30.44 43.29 19.11
N SER A 74 -30.05 43.28 17.83
CA SER A 74 -30.20 44.34 16.82
C SER A 74 -29.64 45.73 17.15
N ALA A 75 -28.35 45.92 16.90
CA ALA A 75 -27.82 47.21 16.44
C ALA A 75 -26.54 46.98 15.62
N THR A 76 -26.70 46.81 14.31
CA THR A 76 -25.61 47.00 13.34
C THR A 76 -25.11 48.44 13.43
N PRO A 77 -23.83 48.73 13.71
CA PRO A 77 -23.37 50.12 13.81
C PRO A 77 -23.15 50.82 12.46
N PHE A 78 -23.38 50.16 11.33
CA PHE A 78 -23.27 50.81 10.02
C PHE A 78 -24.42 50.42 9.09
N THR A 79 -25.29 51.39 8.86
CA THR A 79 -26.47 51.30 8.00
C THR A 79 -26.09 51.33 6.53
N ARG A 80 -26.72 50.43 5.77
CA ARG A 80 -26.66 50.32 4.31
C ARG A 80 -27.42 51.51 3.69
N ARG A 81 -26.79 52.32 2.83
CA ARG A 81 -27.52 53.22 1.91
C ARG A 81 -27.64 52.55 0.53
N PRO A 82 -28.83 52.56 -0.11
CA PRO A 82 -29.01 52.09 -1.48
C PRO A 82 -29.00 53.25 -2.49
N SER A 83 -28.17 53.16 -3.52
CA SER A 83 -28.29 53.87 -4.81
C SER A 83 -27.49 53.07 -5.85
N VAL A 84 -28.14 52.29 -6.71
CA VAL A 84 -28.65 52.68 -8.05
C VAL A 84 -27.53 53.11 -9.00
N HIS A 85 -27.06 52.16 -9.83
CA HIS A 85 -27.10 52.31 -11.29
C HIS A 85 -27.25 50.94 -11.96
N GLN A 86 -28.45 50.71 -12.50
CA GLN A 86 -28.66 49.86 -13.66
C GLN A 86 -27.87 50.41 -14.84
N TYR A 87 -27.23 49.54 -15.62
CA TYR A 87 -27.43 49.57 -17.07
C TYR A 87 -27.56 48.13 -17.59
N ARG A 88 -28.74 47.86 -18.14
CA ARG A 88 -29.00 46.81 -19.13
C ARG A 88 -28.21 47.12 -20.41
N LEU A 89 -27.94 46.08 -21.19
CA LEU A 89 -28.33 45.90 -22.61
C LEU A 89 -27.41 44.79 -23.19
N CYS A 90 -27.91 43.58 -23.41
CA CYS A 90 -28.62 43.12 -24.61
C CYS A 90 -27.71 42.54 -25.69
N HIS A 91 -28.09 41.35 -26.16
CA HIS A 91 -27.79 40.81 -27.48
C HIS A 91 -27.74 41.89 -28.57
N ARG A 92 -26.74 41.83 -29.46
CA ARG A 92 -26.97 42.01 -30.90
C ARG A 92 -25.86 41.42 -31.76
N SER A 93 -26.33 40.79 -32.82
CA SER A 93 -25.63 40.15 -33.91
C SER A 93 -25.18 41.17 -34.98
N ARG A 94 -24.13 40.79 -35.74
CA ARG A 94 -23.77 41.17 -37.14
C ARG A 94 -23.29 42.62 -37.41
N PRO A 95 -22.67 42.94 -38.58
CA PRO A 95 -22.33 42.13 -39.78
C PRO A 95 -20.84 42.25 -40.23
N GLY A 96 -20.48 41.53 -41.30
CA GLY A 96 -19.11 41.43 -41.84
C GLY A 96 -18.59 42.64 -42.63
N GLY A 97 -17.33 42.51 -43.05
CA GLY A 97 -16.61 43.44 -43.92
C GLY A 97 -15.15 43.01 -44.06
N ALA A 98 -14.67 42.98 -45.30
CA ALA A 98 -13.49 42.28 -45.79
C ALA A 98 -12.13 42.98 -45.55
N GLU A 99 -11.05 42.21 -45.75
CA GLU A 99 -9.77 42.52 -46.44
C GLU A 99 -8.61 41.78 -45.74
N ALA A 100 -8.17 40.64 -46.30
CA ALA A 100 -7.16 40.50 -47.35
C ALA A 100 -5.72 40.54 -46.82
N TYR A 101 -5.09 39.37 -46.70
CA TYR A 101 -3.70 39.16 -47.13
C TYR A 101 -3.56 37.76 -47.72
N THR A 102 -2.82 37.72 -48.82
CA THR A 102 -2.75 36.72 -49.89
C THR A 102 -1.73 35.61 -49.62
N GLY A 103 -1.94 34.45 -50.26
CA GLY A 103 -0.97 33.36 -50.34
C GLY A 103 -1.56 32.06 -50.94
N SER A 104 -1.50 31.95 -52.28
CA SER A 104 -1.99 30.86 -53.16
C SER A 104 -1.25 29.50 -53.00
N TYR A 105 -1.61 28.33 -53.56
CA TYR A 105 -2.26 27.93 -54.82
C TYR A 105 -2.73 26.45 -54.74
N GLY A 106 -3.79 26.12 -55.51
CA GLY A 106 -4.06 24.81 -56.15
C GLY A 106 -4.72 23.72 -55.29
N SER A 107 -5.60 22.82 -55.75
CA SER A 107 -6.39 22.57 -56.96
C SER A 107 -6.89 21.11 -56.83
N GLY A 108 -8.14 20.81 -57.18
CA GLY A 108 -8.61 19.41 -57.36
C GLY A 108 -10.00 19.15 -56.77
N THR A 109 -11.08 19.72 -57.32
CA THR A 109 -12.03 19.05 -58.24
C THR A 109 -12.46 17.64 -57.84
N TYR A 110 -13.72 17.46 -57.43
CA TYR A 110 -14.65 16.52 -58.07
C TYR A 110 -16.08 17.03 -57.89
N ASP A 111 -16.85 16.92 -58.97
CA ASP A 111 -18.12 17.55 -59.26
C ASP A 111 -19.21 16.47 -59.39
N ARG A 112 -20.48 16.89 -59.19
CA ARG A 112 -21.75 16.28 -59.69
C ARG A 112 -22.21 14.93 -59.11
N SER A 113 -23.50 14.63 -58.96
CA SER A 113 -24.76 15.38 -59.18
C SER A 113 -25.97 14.47 -58.86
N ASN A 114 -27.04 15.10 -58.37
CA ASN A 114 -28.46 14.91 -58.70
C ASN A 114 -29.18 13.57 -58.51
N GLY A 115 -30.30 13.65 -57.80
CA GLY A 115 -31.45 12.76 -57.93
C GLY A 115 -32.58 13.10 -56.96
N ALA A 116 -33.47 14.02 -57.33
CA ALA A 116 -34.65 14.43 -56.58
C ALA A 116 -35.93 13.70 -57.06
N SER A 117 -36.85 13.39 -56.13
CA SER A 117 -38.34 13.40 -56.23
C SER A 117 -38.95 12.42 -55.20
N THR A 118 -39.41 12.90 -54.03
CA THR A 118 -40.77 13.36 -53.64
C THR A 118 -41.77 12.24 -53.33
N GLY A 119 -42.21 12.19 -52.06
CA GLY A 119 -43.41 11.48 -51.58
C GLY A 119 -43.43 11.35 -50.05
N GLN A 120 -44.08 12.30 -49.38
CA GLN A 120 -44.28 12.36 -47.92
C GLN A 120 -45.17 11.21 -47.42
N GLU A 121 -44.86 10.62 -46.26
CA GLU A 121 -45.63 10.76 -45.00
C GLU A 121 -45.10 9.83 -43.88
N GLY A 122 -44.66 10.47 -42.79
CA GLY A 122 -44.71 10.05 -41.38
C GLY A 122 -44.31 8.62 -40.96
N TYR A 123 -43.08 8.46 -40.46
CA TYR A 123 -42.80 7.68 -39.24
C TYR A 123 -41.57 8.31 -38.52
N SER A 124 -41.64 8.32 -37.20
CA SER A 124 -40.77 8.99 -36.23
C SER A 124 -39.29 8.60 -36.32
N ASP A 125 -38.43 9.62 -36.21
CA ASP A 125 -36.97 9.51 -36.03
C ASP A 125 -36.61 8.63 -34.82
N ASP A 126 -35.92 7.51 -35.08
CA ASP A 126 -35.38 6.60 -34.07
C ASP A 126 -33.97 6.11 -34.47
N GLU A 127 -33.13 7.02 -35.00
CA GLU A 127 -31.73 6.74 -35.36
C GLU A 127 -30.70 7.54 -34.54
N ASP A 128 -30.93 7.70 -33.24
CA ASP A 128 -29.94 8.21 -32.27
C ASP A 128 -29.76 7.26 -31.06
N GLN A 129 -29.89 5.96 -31.31
CA GLN A 129 -29.51 4.94 -30.34
C GLN A 129 -28.10 4.45 -30.64
N PHE A 130 -27.31 4.30 -29.57
CA PHE A 130 -26.01 3.62 -29.50
C PHE A 130 -24.76 4.52 -29.62
N GLY A 131 -24.32 4.97 -28.45
CA GLY A 131 -23.10 5.75 -28.27
C GLY A 131 -21.84 5.00 -28.68
N TYR A 132 -21.36 5.34 -29.87
CA TYR A 132 -20.06 5.98 -30.06
C TYR A 132 -20.33 7.21 -30.91
N GLY A 133 -20.35 8.40 -30.30
CA GLY A 133 -20.43 9.63 -31.08
C GLY A 133 -19.14 9.77 -31.89
N LEU A 134 -19.25 9.77 -33.21
CA LEU A 134 -18.21 10.31 -34.08
C LEU A 134 -18.30 11.83 -33.95
N ASP A 135 -17.18 12.51 -33.74
CA ASP A 135 -17.11 13.94 -33.98
C ASP A 135 -17.16 14.21 -35.50
N ASP A 136 -17.29 15.47 -35.92
CA ASP A 136 -17.27 15.89 -37.32
C ASP A 136 -15.95 15.54 -38.06
N THR A 137 -15.00 14.87 -37.39
CA THR A 137 -13.71 14.39 -37.92
C THR A 137 -13.55 12.86 -37.92
N GLY A 138 -14.53 12.10 -37.42
CA GLY A 138 -14.53 10.64 -37.46
C GLY A 138 -13.66 9.93 -36.41
N GLN A 139 -13.26 10.60 -35.32
CA GLN A 139 -12.50 9.99 -34.22
C GLN A 139 -13.40 9.49 -33.08
N LYS A 140 -13.13 8.26 -32.58
CA LYS A 140 -13.80 7.68 -31.40
C LYS A 140 -13.25 8.28 -30.11
N GLU A 141 -13.87 9.32 -29.56
CA GLU A 141 -13.58 9.76 -28.19
C GLU A 141 -14.37 8.96 -27.14
N ARG A 142 -13.69 8.57 -26.05
CA ARG A 142 -14.35 8.02 -24.85
C ARG A 142 -15.16 9.14 -24.19
N TYR A 143 -16.49 9.05 -24.21
CA TYR A 143 -17.32 9.82 -23.30
C TYR A 143 -16.94 9.49 -21.86
N LYS A 144 -16.19 10.37 -21.20
CA LYS A 144 -15.92 10.26 -19.77
C LYS A 144 -17.03 11.03 -19.04
N TYR A 145 -17.88 10.31 -18.30
CA TYR A 145 -18.84 10.96 -17.41
C TYR A 145 -18.03 11.70 -16.33
N VAL A 146 -18.03 13.02 -16.37
CA VAL A 146 -17.36 13.85 -15.38
C VAL A 146 -18.40 14.24 -14.35
N LEU A 147 -18.26 13.73 -13.12
CA LEU A 147 -19.07 14.19 -12.00
C LEU A 147 -18.90 15.72 -11.88
N PRO A 148 -19.99 16.50 -11.73
CA PRO A 148 -19.87 17.92 -11.43
C PRO A 148 -18.96 18.09 -10.22
N LYS A 149 -17.94 18.95 -10.34
CA LYS A 149 -17.18 19.39 -9.16
C LYS A 149 -18.21 19.96 -8.20
N ALA A 150 -18.33 19.37 -7.00
CA ALA A 150 -19.27 19.79 -5.99
C ALA A 150 -19.12 21.30 -5.79
N ALA A 151 -20.07 22.07 -6.32
CA ALA A 151 -20.16 23.50 -6.07
C ALA A 151 -20.79 23.64 -4.69
N ASP A 152 -19.99 24.08 -3.71
CA ASP A 152 -20.43 24.64 -2.41
C ASP A 152 -21.54 23.91 -1.63
N GLU A 153 -21.71 22.60 -1.81
CA GLU A 153 -22.31 21.75 -0.79
C GLU A 153 -21.19 21.26 0.12
N THR A 154 -20.79 22.12 1.05
CA THR A 154 -20.12 21.68 2.27
C THR A 154 -21.16 20.93 3.10
N ILE A 155 -21.58 19.75 2.64
CA ILE A 155 -22.10 18.77 3.59
C ILE A 155 -20.86 18.33 4.36
N ALA A 156 -20.58 19.03 5.45
CA ALA A 156 -19.86 18.47 6.56
C ALA A 156 -20.67 17.27 7.07
N LEU A 157 -20.67 16.16 6.32
CA LEU A 157 -20.93 14.85 6.90
C LEU A 157 -19.71 14.63 7.79
N ALA A 158 -19.81 15.03 9.05
CA ALA A 158 -19.26 14.19 10.09
C ALA A 158 -19.92 12.83 9.87
N GLN A 159 -19.29 11.98 9.05
CA GLN A 159 -19.73 10.62 8.86
C GLN A 159 -19.46 9.96 10.21
N ASP A 160 -20.53 9.76 10.99
CA ASP A 160 -20.49 8.85 12.12
C ASP A 160 -20.19 7.46 11.55
N PHE A 161 -18.90 7.14 11.47
CA PHE A 161 -18.43 5.82 11.09
C PHE A 161 -18.87 4.85 12.16
N ASN A 162 -19.95 4.14 11.87
CA ASN A 162 -20.56 3.24 12.83
C ASN A 162 -19.75 1.94 12.87
N TYR A 163 -18.71 1.96 13.70
CA TYR A 163 -17.81 0.85 13.95
C TYR A 163 -18.48 -0.21 14.81
N ASP A 164 -19.23 -1.13 14.20
CA ASP A 164 -19.75 -2.35 14.83
C ASP A 164 -20.54 -2.12 16.15
N SER A 165 -21.01 -0.90 16.47
CA SER A 165 -21.35 -0.52 17.85
C SER A 165 -22.73 0.09 18.11
N SER A 166 -23.64 0.23 17.14
CA SER A 166 -25.03 0.67 17.44
C SER A 166 -26.12 -0.35 17.11
N GLU A 167 -25.88 -1.27 16.17
CA GLU A 167 -26.85 -2.30 15.75
C GLU A 167 -26.20 -3.68 15.88
N THR A 168 -26.76 -4.55 16.71
CA THR A 168 -26.25 -5.92 16.88
C THR A 168 -26.59 -6.78 15.67
N TRP A 169 -25.67 -6.88 14.71
CA TRP A 169 -25.82 -7.69 13.48
C TRP A 169 -25.74 -9.21 13.73
N SER A 170 -25.42 -9.63 14.95
CA SER A 170 -25.39 -11.02 15.39
C SER A 170 -26.75 -11.58 15.84
N GLY A 171 -27.81 -10.77 15.80
CA GLY A 171 -29.16 -11.14 16.23
C GLY A 171 -29.89 -12.05 15.24
N LYS A 172 -31.11 -12.48 15.62
CA LYS A 172 -32.03 -13.19 14.73
C LYS A 172 -32.88 -12.18 13.95
N PHE A 173 -32.77 -12.24 12.62
CA PHE A 173 -33.58 -11.51 11.65
C PHE A 173 -34.62 -12.42 10.99
N GLU A 174 -35.61 -11.84 10.30
CA GLU A 174 -36.66 -12.57 9.57
C GLU A 174 -36.10 -13.56 8.54
N TRP A 175 -34.95 -13.23 7.93
CA TRP A 175 -34.28 -14.08 6.94
C TRP A 175 -33.33 -15.12 7.52
N THR A 176 -33.10 -15.15 8.84
CA THR A 176 -32.04 -15.97 9.46
C THR A 176 -32.13 -17.44 9.07
N ASP A 177 -33.32 -18.03 9.22
CA ASP A 177 -33.52 -19.47 9.00
C ASP A 177 -33.30 -19.82 7.51
N THR A 178 -33.75 -18.96 6.59
CA THR A 178 -33.52 -19.09 5.15
C THR A 178 -32.04 -18.91 4.78
N VAL A 179 -31.35 -17.93 5.36
CA VAL A 179 -29.92 -17.67 5.13
C VAL A 179 -29.07 -18.87 5.56
N HIS A 180 -29.37 -19.46 6.72
CA HIS A 180 -28.70 -20.68 7.18
C HIS A 180 -28.98 -21.86 6.25
N LYS A 181 -30.23 -22.03 5.80
CA LYS A 181 -30.61 -23.05 4.82
C LYS A 181 -29.83 -22.90 3.51
N ILE A 182 -29.75 -21.70 2.96
CA ILE A 182 -29.00 -21.42 1.72
C ILE A 182 -27.51 -21.76 1.88
N ASN A 183 -26.90 -21.39 3.00
CA ASN A 183 -25.48 -21.67 3.24
C ASN A 183 -25.16 -23.17 3.23
N ILE A 184 -26.04 -23.99 3.83
CA ILE A 184 -25.87 -25.44 3.93
C ILE A 184 -26.30 -26.14 2.63
N GLU A 185 -27.46 -25.80 2.08
CA GLU A 185 -28.06 -26.54 0.97
C GLU A 185 -27.53 -26.10 -0.40
N VAL A 186 -27.27 -24.81 -0.61
CA VAL A 186 -26.78 -24.29 -1.90
C VAL A 186 -25.26 -24.23 -1.90
N PHE A 187 -24.67 -23.52 -0.94
CA PHE A 187 -23.21 -23.32 -0.89
C PHE A 187 -22.44 -24.48 -0.23
N LYS A 188 -23.14 -25.47 0.36
CA LYS A 188 -22.55 -26.68 0.96
C LYS A 188 -21.52 -26.38 2.06
N ASN A 189 -21.64 -25.24 2.74
CA ASN A 189 -20.76 -24.90 3.85
C ASN A 189 -21.33 -25.45 5.16
N PRO A 190 -20.48 -25.98 6.07
CA PRO A 190 -20.95 -26.50 7.35
C PRO A 190 -21.40 -25.39 8.32
N SER A 191 -20.82 -24.20 8.21
CA SER A 191 -21.12 -23.05 9.06
C SER A 191 -20.62 -21.75 8.43
N PHE A 192 -21.04 -20.60 8.97
CA PHE A 192 -20.47 -19.30 8.63
C PHE A 192 -19.11 -19.10 9.31
N ARG A 193 -18.19 -18.46 8.60
CA ARG A 193 -16.93 -17.95 9.17
C ARG A 193 -17.21 -16.66 9.96
N PRO A 194 -16.28 -16.24 10.84
CA PRO A 194 -16.45 -15.02 11.63
C PRO A 194 -16.83 -13.80 10.77
N LYS A 195 -17.79 -13.00 11.26
CA LYS A 195 -18.37 -11.81 10.61
C LYS A 195 -19.20 -12.05 9.34
N GLN A 196 -19.21 -13.24 8.75
CA GLN A 196 -19.95 -13.45 7.49
C GLN A 196 -21.46 -13.27 7.67
N LEU A 197 -22.04 -13.82 8.73
CA LEU A 197 -23.47 -13.72 9.00
C LEU A 197 -23.89 -12.27 9.28
N GLU A 198 -23.10 -11.56 10.08
CA GLU A 198 -23.30 -10.17 10.44
C GLU A 198 -23.27 -9.26 9.20
N ILE A 199 -22.31 -9.49 8.30
CA ILE A 199 -22.22 -8.78 7.01
C ILE A 199 -23.45 -9.09 6.15
N ILE A 200 -23.85 -10.36 6.04
CA ILE A 200 -25.01 -10.76 5.24
C ILE A 200 -26.28 -10.11 5.78
N ASN A 201 -26.48 -10.09 7.10
CA ASN A 201 -27.60 -9.44 7.74
C ASN A 201 -27.64 -7.94 7.41
N CYS A 202 -26.49 -7.27 7.47
CA CYS A 202 -26.38 -5.85 7.12
C CYS A 202 -26.74 -5.56 5.66
N ILE A 203 -26.27 -6.41 4.73
CA ILE A 203 -26.57 -6.28 3.30
C ILE A 203 -28.06 -6.53 3.02
N LEU A 204 -28.66 -7.53 3.66
CA LEU A 204 -30.09 -7.83 3.52
C LEU A 204 -30.99 -6.76 4.14
N SER A 205 -30.50 -6.03 5.16
CA SER A 205 -31.16 -4.83 5.69
C SER A 205 -31.06 -3.60 4.79
N GLY A 206 -30.42 -3.67 3.62
CA GLY A 206 -30.36 -2.58 2.66
C GLY A 206 -29.43 -1.43 3.08
N ARG A 207 -28.42 -1.69 3.92
CA ARG A 207 -27.47 -0.68 4.40
C ARG A 207 -26.23 -0.62 3.49
N ASP A 208 -25.70 0.60 3.30
CA ASP A 208 -24.35 0.77 2.74
C ASP A 208 -23.35 0.08 3.68
N THR A 209 -22.42 -0.68 3.11
CA THR A 209 -21.53 -1.55 3.90
C THR A 209 -20.11 -1.45 3.41
N PHE A 210 -19.14 -1.38 4.33
CA PHE A 210 -17.72 -1.49 4.02
C PHE A 210 -17.12 -2.71 4.71
N VAL A 211 -16.59 -3.65 3.93
CA VAL A 211 -16.08 -4.93 4.42
C VAL A 211 -14.58 -5.04 4.18
N VAL A 212 -13.83 -5.14 5.26
CA VAL A 212 -12.42 -5.50 5.27
C VAL A 212 -12.26 -6.92 5.80
N MET A 213 -11.98 -7.85 4.90
CA MET A 213 -11.75 -9.26 5.24
C MET A 213 -10.54 -9.79 4.47
N PRO A 214 -9.59 -10.47 5.14
CA PRO A 214 -8.38 -10.94 4.48
C PRO A 214 -8.67 -11.85 3.29
N THR A 215 -7.69 -12.00 2.40
CA THR A 215 -7.78 -12.93 1.28
C THR A 215 -8.05 -14.35 1.79
N GLY A 216 -9.00 -15.04 1.16
CA GLY A 216 -9.48 -16.33 1.63
C GLY A 216 -10.41 -16.26 2.85
N GLY A 217 -10.79 -15.08 3.34
CA GLY A 217 -11.75 -14.90 4.45
C GLY A 217 -13.21 -15.21 4.08
N GLY A 218 -13.52 -15.41 2.80
CA GLY A 218 -14.88 -15.75 2.34
C GLY A 218 -15.75 -14.55 1.96
N LYS A 219 -15.15 -13.46 1.46
CA LYS A 219 -15.86 -12.25 0.99
C LYS A 219 -16.96 -12.54 -0.03
N SER A 220 -16.71 -13.47 -0.96
CA SER A 220 -17.65 -13.79 -2.04
C SER A 220 -19.00 -14.29 -1.52
N LEU A 221 -19.00 -15.13 -0.48
CA LEU A 221 -20.24 -15.63 0.12
C LEU A 221 -21.13 -14.49 0.63
N CYS A 222 -20.53 -13.44 1.20
CA CYS A 222 -21.24 -12.31 1.80
C CYS A 222 -22.11 -11.55 0.79
N PHE A 223 -21.72 -11.48 -0.48
CA PHE A 223 -22.54 -10.85 -1.53
C PHE A 223 -23.26 -11.84 -2.44
N GLN A 224 -22.82 -13.10 -2.52
CA GLN A 224 -23.49 -14.13 -3.32
C GLN A 224 -24.73 -14.71 -2.65
N LEU A 225 -24.67 -14.94 -1.34
CA LEU A 225 -25.79 -15.51 -0.59
C LEU A 225 -27.04 -14.62 -0.63
N PRO A 226 -26.93 -13.28 -0.44
CA PRO A 226 -28.06 -12.39 -0.59
C PRO A 226 -28.79 -12.49 -1.95
N VAL A 227 -28.07 -12.80 -3.04
CA VAL A 227 -28.68 -12.96 -4.38
C VAL A 227 -29.58 -14.19 -4.43
N VAL A 228 -29.12 -15.31 -3.84
CA VAL A 228 -29.91 -16.54 -3.75
C VAL A 228 -31.13 -16.34 -2.86
N TYR A 229 -30.96 -15.60 -1.75
CA TYR A 229 -32.06 -15.24 -0.87
C TYR A 229 -33.14 -14.43 -1.60
N ASP A 230 -32.73 -13.40 -2.35
CA ASP A 230 -33.64 -12.58 -3.16
C ASP A 230 -34.44 -13.49 -4.12
N GLY A 231 -33.77 -14.40 -4.83
CA GLY A 231 -34.43 -15.34 -5.75
C GLY A 231 -35.39 -16.31 -5.08
N MET A 232 -35.04 -16.86 -3.90
CA MET A 232 -35.90 -17.78 -3.16
C MET A 232 -37.14 -17.10 -2.56
N THR A 233 -37.07 -15.80 -2.27
CA THR A 233 -38.17 -15.03 -1.69
C THR A 233 -39.05 -14.35 -2.73
N GLY A 234 -38.81 -14.61 -4.01
CA GLY A 234 -39.56 -14.00 -5.13
C GLY A 234 -39.14 -12.56 -5.45
N ASN A 235 -38.12 -12.04 -4.77
CA ASN A 235 -37.49 -10.78 -5.12
C ASN A 235 -36.54 -11.02 -6.30
N ASN A 236 -37.08 -10.91 -7.52
CA ASN A 236 -36.36 -11.10 -8.79
C ASN A 236 -35.38 -9.96 -9.11
N GLY A 237 -34.52 -9.62 -8.15
CA GLY A 237 -33.61 -8.51 -8.21
C GLY A 237 -32.25 -8.86 -8.82
N VAL A 238 -31.58 -7.83 -9.32
CA VAL A 238 -30.30 -7.90 -10.02
C VAL A 238 -29.26 -7.24 -9.13
N THR A 239 -28.24 -8.00 -8.78
CA THR A 239 -27.08 -7.49 -8.04
C THR A 239 -25.94 -7.19 -9.01
N ILE A 240 -25.47 -5.94 -9.02
CA ILE A 240 -24.39 -5.50 -9.91
C ILE A 240 -23.06 -5.62 -9.15
N VAL A 241 -22.13 -6.41 -9.68
CA VAL A 241 -20.81 -6.63 -9.06
C VAL A 241 -19.71 -6.04 -9.94
N VAL A 242 -19.09 -4.98 -9.43
CA VAL A 242 -17.96 -4.30 -10.06
C VAL A 242 -16.67 -4.97 -9.62
N MET A 243 -15.91 -5.52 -10.57
CA MET A 243 -14.62 -6.15 -10.30
C MET A 243 -13.54 -5.61 -11.24
N PRO A 244 -12.27 -5.50 -10.77
CA PRO A 244 -11.22 -4.91 -11.59
C PRO A 244 -10.80 -5.83 -12.74
N LEU A 245 -10.86 -7.15 -12.56
CA LEU A 245 -10.29 -8.10 -13.51
C LEU A 245 -11.32 -9.04 -14.12
N VAL A 246 -11.22 -9.19 -15.45
CA VAL A 246 -12.00 -10.16 -16.23
C VAL A 246 -11.74 -11.60 -15.77
N ALA A 247 -10.50 -11.95 -15.42
CA ALA A 247 -10.16 -13.29 -14.94
C ALA A 247 -10.89 -13.64 -13.63
N LEU A 248 -11.00 -12.67 -12.71
CA LEU A 248 -11.76 -12.83 -11.46
C LEU A 248 -13.25 -13.04 -11.74
N ILE A 249 -13.82 -12.24 -12.65
CA ILE A 249 -15.22 -12.36 -13.08
C ILE A 249 -15.47 -13.76 -13.63
N GLN A 250 -14.63 -14.24 -14.55
CA GLN A 250 -14.78 -15.58 -15.14
C GLN A 250 -14.76 -16.70 -14.10
N ASP A 251 -13.88 -16.62 -13.10
CA ASP A 251 -13.80 -17.64 -12.06
C ASP A 251 -15.00 -17.58 -11.11
N GLN A 252 -15.54 -16.39 -10.81
CA GLN A 252 -16.79 -16.26 -10.05
C GLN A 252 -17.98 -16.83 -10.84
N MET A 253 -18.08 -16.52 -12.13
CA MET A 253 -19.15 -17.05 -12.99
C MET A 253 -19.12 -18.57 -13.07
N LYS A 254 -17.95 -19.18 -13.25
CA LYS A 254 -17.82 -20.66 -13.26
C LYS A 254 -18.37 -21.27 -11.97
N ARG A 255 -18.06 -20.67 -10.81
CA ARG A 255 -18.55 -21.14 -9.51
C ARG A 255 -20.06 -20.97 -9.38
N LEU A 256 -20.60 -19.82 -9.74
CA LEU A 256 -22.04 -19.56 -9.68
C LEU A 256 -22.83 -20.47 -10.63
N ASN A 257 -22.35 -20.65 -11.86
CA ASN A 257 -22.96 -21.56 -12.83
C ASN A 257 -22.94 -23.02 -12.36
N ALA A 258 -21.85 -23.47 -11.72
CA ALA A 258 -21.78 -24.81 -11.13
C ALA A 258 -22.78 -25.01 -9.98
N LEU A 259 -23.19 -23.93 -9.30
CA LEU A 259 -24.22 -23.92 -8.28
C LEU A 259 -25.64 -23.69 -8.85
N GLY A 260 -25.78 -23.51 -10.16
CA GLY A 260 -27.06 -23.19 -10.80
C GLY A 260 -27.57 -21.78 -10.50
N ILE A 261 -26.71 -20.87 -10.05
CA ILE A 261 -27.08 -19.48 -9.75
C ILE A 261 -26.94 -18.63 -11.02
N PRO A 262 -28.01 -17.96 -11.49
CA PRO A 262 -27.97 -17.15 -12.70
C PRO A 262 -26.94 -16.01 -12.61
N CYS A 263 -26.04 -15.93 -13.58
CA CYS A 263 -25.07 -14.83 -13.65
C CYS A 263 -24.68 -14.47 -15.09
N HIS A 264 -24.44 -13.17 -15.31
CA HIS A 264 -24.00 -12.61 -16.59
C HIS A 264 -22.78 -11.72 -16.37
N ALA A 265 -22.04 -11.44 -17.44
CA ALA A 265 -20.90 -10.53 -17.38
C ALA A 265 -20.85 -9.58 -18.58
N LEU A 266 -20.67 -8.30 -18.27
CA LEU A 266 -20.35 -7.24 -19.22
C LEU A 266 -18.86 -6.88 -19.05
N VAL A 267 -18.01 -7.71 -19.64
CA VAL A 267 -16.56 -7.49 -19.71
C VAL A 267 -16.19 -6.77 -21.00
N GLY A 268 -14.97 -6.87 -21.56
CA GLY A 268 -14.45 -6.13 -22.73
C GLY A 268 -15.34 -6.11 -23.98
N GLU A 269 -14.82 -6.10 -25.21
CA GLU A 269 -15.71 -6.03 -26.38
C GLU A 269 -16.61 -7.28 -26.48
N LEU A 270 -17.93 -7.05 -26.39
CA LEU A 270 -18.96 -8.08 -26.53
C LEU A 270 -19.65 -7.88 -27.87
N SER A 271 -20.10 -8.98 -28.48
CA SER A 271 -20.91 -8.90 -29.68
C SER A 271 -22.25 -8.24 -29.38
N TRP A 272 -22.85 -7.62 -30.40
CA TRP A 272 -24.14 -6.96 -30.23
C TRP A 272 -25.26 -7.93 -29.84
N SER A 273 -25.23 -9.16 -30.37
CA SER A 273 -26.16 -10.23 -30.00
C SER A 273 -26.02 -10.64 -28.54
N ASP A 274 -24.79 -10.76 -28.03
CA ASP A 274 -24.57 -11.12 -26.61
C ASP A 274 -25.07 -10.02 -25.68
N LEU A 275 -24.82 -8.76 -26.04
CA LEU A 275 -25.32 -7.61 -25.28
C LEU A 275 -26.85 -7.60 -25.23
N GLN A 276 -27.51 -7.79 -26.38
CA GLN A 276 -28.97 -7.85 -26.43
C GLN A 276 -29.53 -9.01 -25.62
N SER A 277 -28.92 -10.19 -25.69
CA SER A 277 -29.32 -11.34 -24.89
C SER A 277 -29.22 -11.02 -23.40
N ILE A 278 -28.08 -10.51 -22.94
CA ILE A 278 -27.87 -10.17 -21.52
C ILE A 278 -28.88 -9.11 -21.05
N PHE A 279 -29.09 -8.04 -21.83
CA PHE A 279 -30.06 -7.01 -21.45
C PHE A 279 -31.51 -7.51 -21.54
N GLY A 280 -31.82 -8.43 -22.45
CA GLY A 280 -33.10 -9.12 -22.54
C GLY A 280 -33.37 -9.94 -21.27
N ASP A 281 -32.44 -10.82 -20.92
CA ASP A 281 -32.50 -11.69 -19.74
C ASP A 281 -32.67 -10.88 -18.45
N ILE A 282 -31.94 -9.78 -18.32
CA ILE A 282 -31.98 -8.91 -17.14
C ILE A 282 -33.25 -8.04 -17.11
N SER A 283 -33.77 -7.66 -18.28
CA SER A 283 -34.99 -6.85 -18.38
C SER A 283 -36.26 -7.66 -18.19
N ASP A 284 -36.23 -8.98 -18.45
CA ASP A 284 -37.40 -9.84 -18.32
C ASP A 284 -37.83 -9.96 -16.85
N GLY A 285 -39.06 -9.54 -16.54
CA GLY A 285 -39.64 -9.56 -15.19
C GLY A 285 -39.78 -10.96 -14.61
N ASN A 286 -39.76 -11.98 -15.46
CA ASN A 286 -39.84 -13.39 -15.06
C ASN A 286 -38.47 -14.02 -14.74
N CYS A 287 -37.37 -13.31 -14.98
CA CYS A 287 -36.04 -13.81 -14.68
C CYS A 287 -35.80 -13.86 -13.16
N SER A 288 -35.32 -14.99 -12.67
CA SER A 288 -34.91 -15.16 -11.27
C SER A 288 -33.79 -14.19 -10.89
N ALA A 289 -33.62 -13.94 -9.59
CA ALA A 289 -32.55 -13.08 -9.11
C ALA A 289 -31.18 -13.52 -9.65
N CYS A 290 -30.39 -12.55 -10.12
CA CYS A 290 -29.15 -12.84 -10.83
C CYS A 290 -28.02 -11.86 -10.49
N VAL A 291 -26.79 -12.28 -10.81
CA VAL A 291 -25.59 -11.45 -10.67
C VAL A 291 -25.16 -10.91 -12.03
N LEU A 292 -24.98 -9.59 -12.14
CA LEU A 292 -24.35 -8.98 -13.30
C LEU A 292 -22.95 -8.48 -12.93
N PHE A 293 -21.92 -9.15 -13.44
CA PHE A 293 -20.54 -8.69 -13.30
C PHE A 293 -20.19 -7.64 -14.34
N VAL A 294 -19.52 -6.56 -13.92
CA VAL A 294 -19.15 -5.44 -14.78
C VAL A 294 -17.74 -4.95 -14.43
N THR A 295 -16.98 -4.48 -15.41
CA THR A 295 -15.71 -3.78 -15.13
C THR A 295 -15.96 -2.28 -14.90
N PRO A 296 -15.12 -1.57 -14.11
CA PRO A 296 -15.28 -0.14 -13.86
C PRO A 296 -15.35 0.70 -15.13
N GLU A 297 -14.55 0.36 -16.14
CA GLU A 297 -14.51 1.07 -17.43
C GLU A 297 -15.84 0.97 -18.19
N ARG A 298 -16.56 -0.14 -18.02
CA ARG A 298 -17.87 -0.33 -18.64
C ARG A 298 -18.93 0.56 -17.99
N ILE A 299 -18.85 0.75 -16.68
CA ILE A 299 -19.74 1.65 -15.95
C ILE A 299 -19.49 3.09 -16.41
N THR A 300 -18.23 3.54 -16.44
CA THR A 300 -17.92 4.94 -16.79
C THR A 300 -18.18 5.29 -18.25
N ALA A 301 -18.06 4.32 -19.17
CA ALA A 301 -18.18 4.57 -20.61
C ALA A 301 -19.59 4.31 -21.20
N SER A 302 -20.45 3.51 -20.56
CA SER A 302 -21.69 3.02 -21.18
C SER A 302 -22.97 3.72 -20.69
N LYS A 303 -23.48 4.68 -21.47
CA LYS A 303 -24.80 5.31 -21.23
C LYS A 303 -25.95 4.29 -21.26
N ILE A 304 -25.85 3.28 -22.13
CA ILE A 304 -26.87 2.23 -22.29
C ILE A 304 -26.99 1.42 -21.00
N LEU A 305 -25.85 1.10 -20.38
CA LEU A 305 -25.82 0.35 -19.12
C LEU A 305 -26.51 1.14 -17.99
N PHE A 306 -26.24 2.44 -17.88
CA PHE A 306 -26.93 3.29 -16.92
C PHE A 306 -28.44 3.38 -17.16
N LYS A 307 -28.88 3.51 -18.42
CA LYS A 307 -30.32 3.47 -18.76
C LYS A 307 -30.95 2.14 -18.34
N ALA A 308 -30.23 1.02 -18.51
CA ALA A 308 -30.68 -0.28 -18.04
C ALA A 308 -30.79 -0.33 -16.50
N PHE A 309 -29.82 0.22 -15.77
CA PHE A 309 -29.90 0.32 -14.30
C PHE A 309 -31.07 1.19 -13.83
N GLN A 310 -31.32 2.33 -14.48
CA GLN A 310 -32.49 3.18 -14.21
C GLN A 310 -33.81 2.45 -14.47
N LYS A 311 -33.89 1.64 -15.54
CA LYS A 311 -35.06 0.80 -15.83
C LYS A 311 -35.28 -0.25 -14.73
N LEU A 312 -34.23 -0.94 -14.31
CA LEU A 312 -34.28 -1.92 -13.21
C LEU A 312 -34.72 -1.27 -11.89
N GLN A 313 -34.19 -0.09 -11.57
CA GLN A 313 -34.57 0.65 -10.38
C GLN A 313 -36.05 1.04 -10.39
N LYS A 314 -36.56 1.56 -11.52
CA LYS A 314 -37.99 1.88 -11.69
C LYS A 314 -38.90 0.67 -11.52
N GLN A 315 -38.40 -0.53 -11.83
CA GLN A 315 -39.10 -1.79 -11.64
C GLN A 315 -38.93 -2.38 -10.24
N GLY A 316 -38.16 -1.74 -9.35
CA GLY A 316 -37.83 -2.30 -8.02
C GLY A 316 -36.90 -3.51 -8.07
N ARG A 317 -36.19 -3.72 -9.18
CA ARG A 317 -35.36 -4.91 -9.44
C ARG A 317 -33.86 -4.64 -9.35
N LEU A 318 -33.42 -3.42 -9.06
CA LEU A 318 -32.01 -3.14 -8.81
C LEU A 318 -31.72 -3.33 -7.31
N SER A 319 -31.22 -4.51 -6.92
CA SER A 319 -31.09 -4.87 -5.50
C SER A 319 -29.98 -4.09 -4.80
N ARG A 320 -28.77 -4.09 -5.37
CA ARG A 320 -27.56 -3.57 -4.74
C ARG A 320 -26.37 -3.46 -5.71
N PHE A 321 -25.43 -2.58 -5.38
CA PHE A 321 -24.12 -2.50 -6.01
C PHE A 321 -23.04 -3.09 -5.09
N ILE A 322 -22.20 -3.95 -5.62
CA ILE A 322 -21.05 -4.54 -4.93
C ILE A 322 -19.79 -4.06 -5.63
N LEU A 323 -18.84 -3.48 -4.89
CA LEU A 323 -17.53 -3.12 -5.41
C LEU A 323 -16.48 -4.02 -4.75
N ASP A 324 -15.92 -4.94 -5.53
CA ASP A 324 -14.78 -5.74 -5.08
C ASP A 324 -13.47 -4.98 -5.30
N GLU A 325 -12.46 -5.30 -4.49
CA GLU A 325 -11.19 -4.57 -4.39
C GLU A 325 -11.36 -3.05 -4.27
N ALA A 326 -12.28 -2.63 -3.40
CA ALA A 326 -12.66 -1.22 -3.21
C ALA A 326 -11.47 -0.31 -2.80
N HIS A 327 -10.36 -0.87 -2.33
CA HIS A 327 -9.13 -0.12 -2.10
C HIS A 327 -8.58 0.54 -3.37
N CYS A 328 -8.95 0.07 -4.57
CA CYS A 328 -8.56 0.66 -5.86
C CYS A 328 -9.12 2.08 -6.09
N VAL A 329 -10.17 2.47 -5.36
CA VAL A 329 -10.76 3.83 -5.39
C VAL A 329 -9.76 4.84 -4.83
N SER A 330 -9.06 4.47 -3.75
CA SER A 330 -8.16 5.37 -3.03
C SER A 330 -6.79 5.46 -3.67
N VAL A 331 -6.23 6.67 -3.75
CA VAL A 331 -4.82 6.89 -4.14
C VAL A 331 -3.86 6.35 -3.07
N TRP A 332 -4.33 6.28 -1.82
CA TRP A 332 -3.63 5.65 -0.71
C TRP A 332 -3.69 4.11 -0.80
N GLY A 333 -4.60 3.58 -1.60
CA GLY A 333 -4.68 2.16 -1.94
C GLY A 333 -3.44 1.63 -2.64
N ASN A 334 -3.26 0.31 -2.64
CA ASN A 334 -2.04 -0.32 -3.17
C ASN A 334 -2.08 -0.55 -4.68
N GLU A 335 -3.28 -0.50 -5.27
CA GLU A 335 -3.51 -0.63 -6.69
C GLU A 335 -4.57 0.40 -7.14
N PHE A 336 -4.18 1.69 -7.16
CA PHE A 336 -5.07 2.76 -7.63
C PHE A 336 -5.49 2.53 -9.08
N ARG A 337 -6.81 2.60 -9.34
CA ARG A 337 -7.38 2.50 -10.69
C ARG A 337 -8.25 3.73 -10.97
N PRO A 338 -7.89 4.57 -11.96
CA PRO A 338 -8.62 5.80 -12.24
C PRO A 338 -10.13 5.61 -12.46
N ASP A 339 -10.54 4.52 -13.10
CA ASP A 339 -11.97 4.24 -13.33
C ASP A 339 -12.73 3.89 -12.04
N TYR A 340 -12.07 3.34 -11.02
CA TYR A 340 -12.70 3.10 -9.70
C TYR A 340 -13.03 4.39 -8.97
N LYS A 341 -12.21 5.44 -9.14
CA LYS A 341 -12.44 6.75 -8.52
C LYS A 341 -13.79 7.35 -8.89
N GLU A 342 -14.27 7.06 -10.10
CA GLU A 342 -15.54 7.56 -10.59
C GLU A 342 -16.75 6.79 -10.05
N MET A 343 -16.56 5.65 -9.35
CA MET A 343 -17.67 4.79 -8.91
C MET A 343 -18.62 5.43 -7.90
N GLY A 344 -18.25 6.57 -7.30
CA GLY A 344 -19.18 7.42 -6.54
C GLY A 344 -20.40 7.89 -7.36
N LEU A 345 -20.33 7.83 -8.69
CA LEU A 345 -21.46 8.03 -9.59
C LEU A 345 -22.62 7.06 -9.32
N LEU A 346 -22.36 5.83 -8.85
CA LEU A 346 -23.40 4.84 -8.63
C LEU A 346 -24.32 5.32 -7.51
N LYS A 347 -23.74 5.79 -6.39
CA LYS A 347 -24.52 6.30 -5.27
C LYS A 347 -25.15 7.67 -5.57
N HIS A 348 -24.55 8.47 -6.45
CA HIS A 348 -25.14 9.72 -6.92
C HIS A 348 -26.42 9.49 -7.73
N GLU A 349 -26.36 8.63 -8.74
CA GLU A 349 -27.51 8.35 -9.63
C GLU A 349 -28.55 7.43 -8.97
N PHE A 350 -28.12 6.54 -8.08
CA PHE A 350 -28.97 5.55 -7.41
C PHE A 350 -28.89 5.69 -5.87
N PRO A 351 -29.38 6.81 -5.30
CA PRO A 351 -29.18 7.14 -3.89
C PRO A 351 -29.79 6.13 -2.90
N GLU A 352 -30.91 5.51 -3.30
CA GLU A 352 -31.64 4.53 -2.48
C GLU A 352 -31.12 3.10 -2.64
N VAL A 353 -30.25 2.84 -3.62
CA VAL A 353 -29.68 1.51 -3.83
C VAL A 353 -28.46 1.36 -2.91
N PRO A 354 -28.37 0.28 -2.12
CA PRO A 354 -27.23 0.07 -1.22
C PRO A 354 -25.95 -0.24 -2.00
N VAL A 355 -24.84 0.34 -1.53
CA VAL A 355 -23.51 0.13 -2.07
C VAL A 355 -22.65 -0.60 -1.02
N CYS A 356 -22.13 -1.76 -1.41
CA CYS A 356 -21.29 -2.59 -0.56
C CYS A 356 -19.87 -2.64 -1.11
N ALA A 357 -18.91 -2.10 -0.37
CA ALA A 357 -17.49 -2.09 -0.72
C ALA A 357 -16.76 -3.24 -0.03
N PHE A 358 -15.99 -4.04 -0.78
CA PHE A 358 -15.23 -5.17 -0.28
C PHE A 358 -13.75 -5.00 -0.59
N THR A 359 -12.88 -5.30 0.38
CA THR A 359 -11.43 -5.31 0.17
C THR A 359 -10.72 -6.29 1.10
N ALA A 360 -9.57 -6.80 0.66
CA ALA A 360 -8.69 -7.62 1.49
C ALA A 360 -7.86 -6.82 2.49
N THR A 361 -7.44 -5.63 2.10
CA THR A 361 -6.49 -4.79 2.81
C THR A 361 -6.95 -3.34 2.74
N ALA A 362 -7.20 -2.74 3.90
CA ALA A 362 -7.45 -1.30 4.01
C ALA A 362 -7.02 -0.82 5.40
N THR A 363 -6.23 0.26 5.43
CA THR A 363 -5.96 1.04 6.63
C THR A 363 -7.17 1.93 6.94
N GLU A 364 -7.17 2.55 8.13
CA GLU A 364 -8.23 3.51 8.51
C GLU A 364 -8.39 4.62 7.48
N GLU A 365 -7.27 5.19 7.04
CA GLU A 365 -7.22 6.26 6.03
C GLU A 365 -7.85 5.80 4.70
N VAL A 366 -7.56 4.57 4.27
CA VAL A 366 -8.17 4.01 3.04
C VAL A 366 -9.66 3.82 3.22
N ILE A 367 -10.14 3.35 4.37
CA ILE A 367 -11.58 3.15 4.60
C ILE A 367 -12.32 4.48 4.52
N GLN A 368 -11.78 5.53 5.15
CA GLN A 368 -12.37 6.87 5.14
C GLN A 368 -12.38 7.49 3.74
N ASP A 369 -11.25 7.40 3.03
CA ASP A 369 -11.12 7.94 1.67
C ASP A 369 -12.06 7.22 0.70
N VAL A 370 -12.09 5.88 0.71
CA VAL A 370 -12.99 5.11 -0.17
C VAL A 370 -14.46 5.36 0.18
N SER A 371 -14.82 5.42 1.46
CA SER A 371 -16.20 5.70 1.87
C SER A 371 -16.68 7.08 1.42
N THR A 372 -15.79 8.07 1.49
CA THR A 372 -16.05 9.44 1.02
C THR A 372 -16.16 9.48 -0.51
N GLN A 373 -15.22 8.89 -1.24
CA GLN A 373 -15.21 8.89 -2.70
C GLN A 373 -16.39 8.12 -3.30
N LEU A 374 -16.81 7.02 -2.68
CA LEU A 374 -18.01 6.27 -3.06
C LEU A 374 -19.31 6.93 -2.59
N ARG A 375 -19.23 8.00 -1.80
CA ARG A 375 -20.37 8.76 -1.24
C ARG A 375 -21.30 7.88 -0.40
N LEU A 376 -20.75 6.91 0.33
CA LEU A 376 -21.53 6.00 1.16
C LEU A 376 -22.29 6.78 2.25
N ARG A 377 -23.54 6.42 2.50
CA ARG A 377 -24.41 7.07 3.48
C ARG A 377 -24.43 6.25 4.76
N SER A 378 -23.77 6.77 5.80
CA SER A 378 -23.64 6.12 7.13
C SER A 378 -23.31 4.62 7.03
N PRO A 379 -22.20 4.25 6.35
CA PRO A 379 -21.89 2.85 6.08
C PRO A 379 -21.58 2.09 7.36
N THR A 380 -22.05 0.84 7.44
CA THR A 380 -21.62 -0.10 8.48
C THR A 380 -20.24 -0.65 8.11
N ILE A 381 -19.25 -0.50 8.99
CA ILE A 381 -17.88 -0.96 8.72
C ILE A 381 -17.60 -2.27 9.45
N PHE A 382 -17.35 -3.33 8.69
CA PHE A 382 -16.92 -4.63 9.20
C PHE A 382 -15.42 -4.82 8.97
N LYS A 383 -14.66 -4.90 10.06
CA LYS A 383 -13.24 -5.32 10.03
C LYS A 383 -13.09 -6.70 10.64
N SER A 384 -12.63 -7.66 9.85
CA SER A 384 -12.16 -8.95 10.35
C SER A 384 -10.68 -8.87 10.72
N SER A 385 -10.25 -9.71 11.66
CA SER A 385 -8.83 -9.82 12.01
C SER A 385 -8.00 -10.18 10.78
N PHE A 386 -6.89 -9.47 10.61
CA PHE A 386 -5.88 -9.76 9.59
C PHE A 386 -5.00 -10.96 9.98
N ASN A 387 -5.16 -11.49 11.19
CA ASN A 387 -4.31 -12.57 11.69
C ASN A 387 -4.59 -13.89 10.96
N ARG A 388 -3.55 -14.43 10.32
CA ARG A 388 -3.53 -15.81 9.81
C ARG A 388 -2.65 -16.66 10.73
N PRO A 389 -3.24 -17.40 11.69
CA PRO A 389 -2.47 -18.09 12.73
C PRO A 389 -1.61 -19.23 12.17
N ASN A 390 -1.98 -19.78 11.02
CA ASN A 390 -1.29 -20.88 10.35
C ASN A 390 -0.04 -20.45 9.55
N LEU A 391 0.18 -19.15 9.33
CA LEU A 391 1.31 -18.66 8.55
C LEU A 391 2.56 -18.42 9.42
N ARG A 392 3.71 -18.87 8.96
CA ARG A 392 5.02 -18.58 9.55
C ARG A 392 5.74 -17.52 8.74
N TYR A 393 5.97 -16.35 9.33
CA TYR A 393 6.69 -15.25 8.67
C TYR A 393 8.19 -15.29 9.00
N GLU A 394 9.03 -15.12 7.98
CA GLU A 394 10.49 -15.10 8.10
C GLU A 394 11.12 -14.05 7.19
N VAL A 395 12.27 -13.50 7.62
CA VAL A 395 13.12 -12.66 6.78
C VAL A 395 14.53 -13.23 6.78
N ILE A 396 15.05 -13.57 5.60
CA ILE A 396 16.38 -14.16 5.40
C ILE A 396 17.25 -13.14 4.67
N ASN A 397 18.48 -12.94 5.14
CA ASN A 397 19.44 -12.08 4.45
C ASN A 397 19.80 -12.68 3.09
N LYS A 398 19.58 -11.92 2.02
CA LYS A 398 19.89 -12.30 0.65
C LYS A 398 21.35 -11.97 0.32
N ASP A 399 22.06 -12.91 -0.31
CA ASP A 399 23.42 -12.64 -0.78
C ASP A 399 23.42 -11.50 -1.83
N LYS A 400 24.43 -10.62 -1.74
CA LYS A 400 24.64 -9.52 -2.69
C LYS A 400 24.94 -9.99 -4.11
N THR A 401 25.47 -11.21 -4.27
CA THR A 401 25.79 -11.82 -5.55
C THR A 401 24.59 -12.65 -6.03
N ALA A 402 24.03 -12.29 -7.18
CA ALA A 402 22.82 -12.91 -7.71
C ALA A 402 22.89 -14.44 -7.82
N GLY A 403 24.01 -15.00 -8.29
CA GLY A 403 24.19 -16.47 -8.37
C GLY A 403 24.12 -17.15 -6.99
N LYS A 404 24.79 -16.59 -5.98
CA LYS A 404 24.73 -17.10 -4.61
C LYS A 404 23.36 -16.95 -3.97
N ALA A 405 22.64 -15.87 -4.27
CA ALA A 405 21.27 -15.69 -3.82
C ALA A 405 20.34 -16.78 -4.39
N ILE A 406 20.53 -17.16 -5.66
CA ILE A 406 19.79 -18.27 -6.28
C ILE A 406 20.17 -19.61 -5.64
N GLU A 407 21.45 -19.86 -5.37
CA GLU A 407 21.90 -21.06 -4.63
C GLU A 407 21.28 -21.13 -3.23
N GLN A 408 21.19 -20.00 -2.52
CA GLN A 408 20.50 -19.91 -1.23
C GLN A 408 19.01 -20.25 -1.36
N LEU A 409 18.34 -19.73 -2.40
CA LEU A 409 16.93 -20.06 -2.68
C LEU A 409 16.75 -21.56 -2.95
N ILE A 410 17.59 -22.15 -3.80
CA ILE A 410 17.59 -23.59 -4.10
C ILE A 410 17.78 -24.39 -2.80
N ALA A 411 18.74 -24.01 -1.96
CA ALA A 411 18.98 -24.69 -0.69
C ALA A 411 17.75 -24.63 0.23
N VAL A 412 17.09 -23.47 0.36
CA VAL A 412 15.86 -23.32 1.15
C VAL A 412 14.75 -24.22 0.61
N LEU A 413 14.51 -24.21 -0.71
CA LEU A 413 13.46 -24.99 -1.34
C LEU A 413 13.69 -26.50 -1.22
N THR A 414 14.90 -26.97 -1.51
CA THR A 414 15.24 -28.40 -1.46
C THR A 414 15.30 -28.95 -0.04
N THR A 415 15.67 -28.15 0.96
CA THR A 415 15.77 -28.62 2.36
C THR A 415 14.46 -28.56 3.12
N ARG A 416 13.60 -27.58 2.83
CA ARG A 416 12.38 -27.31 3.62
C ARG A 416 11.08 -27.58 2.89
N PHE A 417 11.09 -27.60 1.56
CA PHE A 417 9.87 -27.58 0.73
C PHE A 417 9.98 -28.53 -0.47
N ALA A 418 10.76 -29.61 -0.35
CA ALA A 418 10.91 -30.59 -1.43
C ALA A 418 9.56 -31.24 -1.76
N GLY A 419 9.14 -31.14 -3.02
CA GLY A 419 7.86 -31.68 -3.50
C GLY A 419 6.63 -30.90 -3.05
N GLU A 420 6.79 -29.77 -2.36
CA GLU A 420 5.67 -28.95 -1.90
C GLU A 420 5.29 -27.87 -2.92
N CYS A 421 4.00 -27.54 -2.97
CA CYS A 421 3.50 -26.49 -3.84
C CYS A 421 3.83 -25.09 -3.29
N GLY A 422 4.33 -24.19 -4.13
CA GLY A 422 4.61 -22.82 -3.69
C GLY A 422 4.76 -21.78 -4.79
N ILE A 423 4.97 -20.54 -4.36
CA ILE A 423 5.13 -19.36 -5.22
C ILE A 423 6.45 -18.67 -4.87
N VAL A 424 7.22 -18.28 -5.88
CA VAL A 424 8.41 -17.43 -5.73
C VAL A 424 8.16 -16.11 -6.46
N TYR A 425 8.06 -15.01 -5.72
CA TYR A 425 7.91 -13.66 -6.28
C TYR A 425 9.26 -13.01 -6.56
N CYS A 426 9.46 -12.55 -7.79
CA CYS A 426 10.63 -11.84 -8.25
C CYS A 426 10.30 -10.41 -8.69
N LEU A 427 11.30 -9.53 -8.69
CA LEU A 427 11.12 -8.10 -8.98
C LEU A 427 10.85 -7.82 -10.46
N SER A 428 11.44 -8.58 -11.37
CA SER A 428 11.38 -8.33 -12.81
C SER A 428 11.18 -9.61 -13.63
N CYS A 429 10.69 -9.48 -14.86
CA CYS A 429 10.55 -10.60 -15.80
C CYS A 429 11.89 -11.32 -16.03
N MET A 430 12.98 -10.57 -16.17
CA MET A 430 14.31 -11.15 -16.33
C MET A 430 14.77 -11.95 -15.11
N GLU A 431 14.38 -11.54 -13.90
CA GLU A 431 14.69 -12.26 -12.66
C GLU A 431 13.84 -13.54 -12.58
N VAL A 432 12.56 -13.48 -12.99
CA VAL A 432 11.69 -14.67 -13.12
C VAL A 432 12.32 -15.74 -14.00
N GLU A 433 12.72 -15.37 -15.23
CA GLU A 433 13.26 -16.35 -16.18
C GLU A 433 14.56 -16.99 -15.66
N LYS A 434 15.47 -16.20 -15.09
CA LYS A 434 16.74 -16.71 -14.52
C LYS A 434 16.52 -17.63 -13.32
N VAL A 435 15.61 -17.25 -12.43
CA VAL A 435 15.29 -18.05 -11.24
C VAL A 435 14.58 -19.34 -11.65
N ALA A 436 13.62 -19.27 -12.58
CA ALA A 436 12.92 -20.45 -13.10
C ALA A 436 13.87 -21.43 -13.80
N GLU A 437 14.76 -20.93 -14.65
CA GLU A 437 15.79 -21.76 -15.32
C GLU A 437 16.69 -22.48 -14.31
N ALA A 438 17.19 -21.76 -13.30
CA ALA A 438 18.03 -22.36 -12.27
C ALA A 438 17.27 -23.40 -11.41
N LEU A 439 16.02 -23.12 -11.05
CA LEU A 439 15.19 -24.00 -10.22
C LEU A 439 14.68 -25.24 -10.96
N SER A 440 14.47 -25.15 -12.27
CA SER A 440 13.98 -26.25 -13.12
C SER A 440 14.84 -27.52 -13.04
N LYS A 441 16.11 -27.39 -12.64
CA LYS A 441 17.05 -28.50 -12.44
C LYS A 441 16.78 -29.30 -11.17
N HIS A 442 15.94 -28.78 -10.27
CA HIS A 442 15.72 -29.30 -8.92
C HIS A 442 14.24 -29.55 -8.59
N ALA A 443 13.31 -28.87 -9.27
CA ALA A 443 11.87 -28.99 -9.04
C ALA A 443 11.08 -28.71 -10.33
N LYS A 444 9.79 -29.08 -10.36
CA LYS A 444 8.90 -28.74 -11.47
C LYS A 444 8.49 -27.28 -11.35
N VAL A 445 9.02 -26.44 -12.23
CA VAL A 445 8.89 -24.98 -12.13
C VAL A 445 8.33 -24.38 -13.42
N ALA A 446 7.44 -23.40 -13.30
CA ALA A 446 6.98 -22.59 -14.42
C ALA A 446 7.21 -21.09 -14.17
N PRO A 447 7.69 -20.33 -15.18
CA PRO A 447 7.73 -18.87 -15.12
C PRO A 447 6.35 -18.25 -15.37
N TYR A 448 6.06 -17.11 -14.73
CA TYR A 448 4.84 -16.33 -14.97
C TYR A 448 5.06 -14.82 -14.86
N HIS A 449 4.96 -14.11 -15.98
CA HIS A 449 5.05 -12.65 -16.00
C HIS A 449 4.25 -12.02 -17.14
N ALA A 450 4.05 -10.70 -17.09
CA ALA A 450 3.14 -9.99 -18.00
C ALA A 450 3.58 -9.98 -19.48
N GLN A 451 4.86 -10.20 -19.77
CA GLN A 451 5.40 -10.22 -21.14
C GLN A 451 5.23 -11.58 -21.84
N MET A 452 4.72 -12.60 -21.14
CA MET A 452 4.44 -13.90 -21.73
C MET A 452 3.14 -13.87 -22.53
N GLN A 453 3.06 -14.71 -23.55
CA GLN A 453 1.81 -14.89 -24.30
C GLN A 453 0.70 -15.44 -23.39
N MET A 454 -0.54 -14.99 -23.61
CA MET A 454 -1.68 -15.31 -22.76
C MET A 454 -1.99 -16.82 -22.71
N ASN A 455 -1.87 -17.52 -23.84
CA ASN A 455 -2.00 -18.97 -23.94
C ASN A 455 -1.01 -19.70 -23.02
N MET A 456 0.27 -19.30 -23.01
CA MET A 456 1.31 -19.88 -22.15
C MET A 456 1.02 -19.63 -20.67
N ARG A 457 0.62 -18.41 -20.30
CA ARG A 457 0.22 -18.11 -18.91
C ARG A 457 -0.94 -18.98 -18.45
N ASN A 458 -1.95 -19.16 -19.30
CA ASN A 458 -3.10 -20.01 -19.00
C ASN A 458 -2.72 -21.49 -18.87
N MET A 459 -1.78 -21.97 -19.70
CA MET A 459 -1.25 -23.33 -19.62
C MET A 459 -0.53 -23.56 -18.29
N TYR A 460 0.45 -22.72 -17.94
CA TYR A 460 1.20 -22.84 -16.69
C TYR A 460 0.30 -22.68 -15.46
N TYR A 461 -0.68 -21.78 -15.50
CA TYR A 461 -1.67 -21.67 -14.44
C TYR A 461 -2.45 -22.97 -14.24
N LYS A 462 -2.92 -23.61 -15.33
CA LYS A 462 -3.65 -24.88 -15.27
C LYS A 462 -2.77 -26.00 -14.72
N GLU A 463 -1.54 -26.12 -15.18
CA GLU A 463 -0.60 -27.14 -14.72
C GLU A 463 -0.23 -26.99 -13.25
N TRP A 464 -0.07 -25.76 -12.77
CA TRP A 464 0.17 -25.49 -11.35
C TRP A 464 -1.08 -25.76 -10.49
N MET A 465 -2.26 -25.38 -10.98
CA MET A 465 -3.52 -25.71 -10.30
C MET A 465 -3.74 -27.23 -10.19
N SER A 466 -3.38 -27.99 -11.23
CA SER A 466 -3.51 -29.46 -11.26
C SER A 466 -2.40 -30.21 -10.54
N GLY A 467 -1.35 -29.53 -10.04
CA GLY A 467 -0.21 -30.15 -9.36
C GLY A 467 0.83 -30.77 -10.28
N ASN A 468 0.79 -30.48 -11.59
CA ASN A 468 1.85 -30.88 -12.53
C ASN A 468 3.09 -30.00 -12.42
N VAL A 469 2.92 -28.76 -11.96
CA VAL A 469 4.00 -27.82 -11.61
C VAL A 469 3.95 -27.57 -10.11
N ASP A 470 5.08 -27.73 -9.42
CA ASP A 470 5.18 -27.56 -7.98
C ASP A 470 5.36 -26.07 -7.63
N ILE A 471 6.21 -25.37 -8.38
CA ILE A 471 6.64 -24.00 -8.07
C ILE A 471 6.29 -23.05 -9.21
N MET A 472 5.52 -22.01 -8.89
CA MET A 472 5.34 -20.87 -9.79
C MET A 472 6.36 -19.78 -9.47
N VAL A 473 7.24 -19.44 -10.41
CA VAL A 473 8.16 -18.30 -10.28
C VAL A 473 7.57 -17.12 -11.05
N ALA A 474 7.25 -16.04 -10.36
CA ALA A 474 6.41 -15.00 -10.94
C ALA A 474 6.75 -13.57 -10.54
N THR A 475 6.32 -12.62 -11.36
CA THR A 475 6.15 -11.23 -10.92
C THR A 475 4.76 -11.03 -10.31
N LEU A 476 4.43 -9.81 -9.90
CA LEU A 476 3.11 -9.43 -9.40
C LEU A 476 1.96 -9.69 -10.39
N ALA A 477 2.27 -9.96 -11.67
CA ALA A 477 1.27 -10.43 -12.63
C ALA A 477 0.58 -11.73 -12.19
N PHE A 478 1.24 -12.56 -11.37
CA PHE A 478 0.66 -13.76 -10.77
C PHE A 478 0.06 -13.42 -9.41
N GLY A 479 -1.04 -12.68 -9.43
CA GLY A 479 -1.63 -12.11 -8.22
C GLY A 479 -3.12 -12.36 -8.13
N MET A 480 -3.90 -11.42 -8.63
CA MET A 480 -5.35 -11.45 -8.46
C MET A 480 -5.99 -12.73 -9.04
N GLY A 481 -6.88 -13.36 -8.28
CA GLY A 481 -7.66 -14.53 -8.70
C GLY A 481 -7.09 -15.91 -8.40
N ILE A 482 -5.86 -16.01 -7.91
CA ILE A 482 -5.31 -17.31 -7.49
C ILE A 482 -6.04 -17.81 -6.24
N ASP A 483 -6.61 -19.02 -6.32
CA ASP A 483 -7.31 -19.69 -5.22
C ASP A 483 -6.96 -21.18 -5.10
N LYS A 484 -5.65 -21.47 -5.06
CA LYS A 484 -5.14 -22.79 -4.70
C LYS A 484 -5.05 -22.90 -3.18
N SER A 485 -5.68 -23.94 -2.60
CA SER A 485 -5.81 -24.09 -1.15
C SER A 485 -4.51 -24.56 -0.47
N ASP A 486 -3.73 -25.35 -1.18
CA ASP A 486 -2.61 -26.17 -0.73
C ASP A 486 -1.22 -25.55 -0.98
N VAL A 487 -1.12 -24.22 -1.03
CA VAL A 487 0.17 -23.52 -1.17
C VAL A 487 0.92 -23.54 0.16
N ARG A 488 2.07 -24.23 0.23
CA ARG A 488 2.87 -24.39 1.46
C ARG A 488 3.91 -23.31 1.70
N PHE A 489 4.38 -22.66 0.64
CA PHE A 489 5.29 -21.53 0.79
C PHE A 489 5.02 -20.42 -0.21
N VAL A 490 5.28 -19.19 0.24
CA VAL A 490 5.41 -18.01 -0.60
C VAL A 490 6.74 -17.36 -0.27
N ILE A 491 7.63 -17.26 -1.26
CA ILE A 491 8.96 -16.69 -1.10
C ILE A 491 9.06 -15.43 -1.95
N HIS A 492 9.32 -14.29 -1.31
CA HIS A 492 9.70 -13.05 -1.97
C HIS A 492 11.20 -13.04 -2.19
N PHE A 493 11.65 -13.36 -3.40
CA PHE A 493 13.07 -13.33 -3.75
C PHE A 493 13.65 -11.91 -3.76
N SER A 494 12.78 -10.90 -3.84
CA SER A 494 13.08 -9.47 -3.69
C SER A 494 11.99 -8.83 -2.85
N ILE A 495 12.29 -7.72 -2.16
CA ILE A 495 11.30 -7.08 -1.27
C ILE A 495 10.04 -6.63 -2.02
N PRO A 496 8.85 -6.74 -1.40
CA PRO A 496 7.58 -6.29 -1.98
C PRO A 496 7.49 -4.76 -2.04
N LYS A 497 6.53 -4.24 -2.83
CA LYS A 497 6.26 -2.80 -3.02
C LYS A 497 5.76 -2.08 -1.78
N SER A 498 5.00 -2.79 -0.96
CA SER A 498 4.39 -2.27 0.26
C SER A 498 4.10 -3.43 1.22
N ILE A 499 3.74 -3.10 2.47
CA ILE A 499 3.33 -4.11 3.47
C ILE A 499 2.00 -4.77 3.08
N GLU A 500 1.13 -4.04 2.41
CA GLU A 500 -0.14 -4.56 1.94
C GLU A 500 0.01 -5.53 0.78
N ASN A 501 0.87 -5.18 -0.19
CA ASN A 501 1.31 -6.11 -1.24
C ASN A 501 1.86 -7.38 -0.62
N TYR A 502 2.80 -7.25 0.32
CA TYR A 502 3.36 -8.39 1.04
C TYR A 502 2.26 -9.23 1.71
N PHE A 503 1.34 -8.60 2.43
CA PHE A 503 0.27 -9.28 3.15
C PHE A 503 -0.67 -10.04 2.21
N GLN A 504 -1.07 -9.43 1.09
CA GLN A 504 -1.93 -10.06 0.09
C GLN A 504 -1.22 -11.23 -0.61
N GLU A 505 0.06 -11.05 -0.97
CA GLU A 505 0.90 -12.05 -1.63
C GLU A 505 1.21 -13.23 -0.72
N ALA A 506 1.67 -12.97 0.51
CA ALA A 506 1.92 -13.98 1.53
C ALA A 506 0.62 -14.70 1.95
N GLY A 507 -0.52 -14.00 1.96
CA GLY A 507 -1.84 -14.55 2.29
C GLY A 507 -2.36 -15.61 1.32
N ARG A 508 -1.68 -15.83 0.18
CA ARG A 508 -1.92 -16.95 -0.75
C ARG A 508 -1.53 -18.30 -0.17
N ALA A 509 -0.61 -18.31 0.79
CA ALA A 509 -0.20 -19.52 1.48
C ALA A 509 -1.28 -20.05 2.42
N GLY A 510 -1.33 -21.38 2.59
CA GLY A 510 -2.09 -22.09 3.62
C GLY A 510 -3.58 -21.71 3.68
N ARG A 511 -4.26 -21.63 2.54
CA ARG A 511 -5.70 -21.28 2.49
C ARG A 511 -6.60 -22.41 2.99
N ASP A 512 -6.09 -23.64 3.00
CA ASP A 512 -6.64 -24.81 3.69
C ASP A 512 -6.56 -24.72 5.23
N GLY A 513 -5.88 -23.71 5.78
CA GLY A 513 -5.67 -23.54 7.22
C GLY A 513 -4.47 -24.32 7.77
N ASN A 514 -3.79 -25.12 6.95
CA ASN A 514 -2.59 -25.85 7.36
C ASN A 514 -1.37 -24.93 7.47
N PRO A 515 -0.35 -25.31 8.24
CA PRO A 515 0.89 -24.54 8.34
C PRO A 515 1.50 -24.24 6.98
N ALA A 516 1.91 -22.99 6.77
CA ALA A 516 2.60 -22.56 5.56
C ALA A 516 3.61 -21.44 5.88
N CYS A 517 4.65 -21.28 5.06
CA CYS A 517 5.75 -20.36 5.33
C CYS A 517 5.81 -19.20 4.32
N CYS A 518 6.01 -17.99 4.84
CA CYS A 518 6.12 -16.76 4.07
C CYS A 518 7.50 -16.16 4.34
N ILE A 519 8.37 -16.14 3.32
CA ILE A 519 9.79 -15.79 3.48
C ILE A 519 10.13 -14.60 2.60
N ILE A 520 10.73 -13.55 3.17
CA ILE A 520 11.35 -12.47 2.39
C ILE A 520 12.86 -12.67 2.33
N PHE A 521 13.42 -12.76 1.13
CA PHE A 521 14.85 -12.62 0.87
C PHE A 521 15.18 -11.12 0.84
N TYR A 522 15.90 -10.68 1.86
CA TYR A 522 16.11 -9.29 2.16
C TYR A 522 17.54 -8.83 1.87
N LEU A 523 17.67 -7.85 0.98
CA LEU A 523 18.87 -7.06 0.77
C LEU A 523 18.47 -5.58 0.84
N PHE A 524 19.11 -4.80 1.71
CA PHE A 524 18.78 -3.38 1.91
C PHE A 524 18.72 -2.58 0.60
N HIS A 525 19.66 -2.83 -0.31
CA HIS A 525 19.77 -2.15 -1.61
C HIS A 525 18.72 -2.58 -2.65
N ASP A 526 17.94 -3.65 -2.42
CA ASP A 526 16.84 -4.00 -3.33
C ASP A 526 15.74 -2.92 -3.33
N SER A 527 15.63 -2.11 -2.26
CA SER A 527 14.73 -0.95 -2.20
C SER A 527 15.01 0.09 -3.27
N GLN A 528 16.28 0.35 -3.60
CA GLN A 528 16.63 1.33 -4.62
C GLN A 528 16.31 0.83 -6.03
N ARG A 529 16.52 -0.47 -6.28
CA ARG A 529 16.11 -1.11 -7.54
C ARG A 529 14.60 -1.01 -7.72
N LEU A 530 13.85 -1.23 -6.63
CA LEU A 530 12.40 -1.15 -6.61
C LEU A 530 11.90 0.30 -6.80
N LEU A 531 12.48 1.28 -6.09
CA LEU A 531 12.18 2.71 -6.27
C LEU A 531 12.40 3.14 -7.71
N SER A 532 13.57 2.79 -8.28
CA SER A 532 13.89 3.11 -9.69
C SER A 532 12.88 2.51 -10.68
N LEU A 533 12.35 1.32 -10.38
CA LEU A 533 11.33 0.67 -11.21
C LEU A 533 9.98 1.36 -11.08
N VAL A 534 9.59 1.74 -9.87
CA VAL A 534 8.33 2.44 -9.61
C VAL A 534 8.35 3.83 -10.26
N GLU A 535 9.43 4.58 -10.09
CA GLU A 535 9.57 5.93 -10.66
C GLU A 535 9.45 5.96 -12.19
N ARG A 536 10.02 4.96 -12.88
CA ARG A 536 9.89 4.83 -14.34
C ARG A 536 8.45 4.57 -14.78
N ASN A 537 7.67 3.87 -13.97
CA ASN A 537 6.28 3.54 -14.30
C ASN A 537 5.30 4.66 -13.95
N THR A 538 5.65 5.56 -13.02
CA THR A 538 4.76 6.63 -12.52
C THR A 538 5.13 8.03 -13.01
N ALA A 539 6.07 8.15 -13.97
CA ALA A 539 6.61 9.43 -14.44
C ALA A 539 5.58 10.48 -14.93
N SER A 540 4.32 10.10 -15.12
CA SER A 540 3.20 10.99 -15.48
C SER A 540 2.41 11.57 -14.29
N ASN A 541 2.57 11.06 -13.05
CA ASN A 541 1.76 11.47 -11.89
C ASN A 541 2.64 11.79 -10.65
N GLY A 542 3.03 13.06 -10.50
CA GLY A 542 3.98 13.55 -9.49
C GLY A 542 3.64 13.22 -8.02
N ASP A 543 2.37 13.23 -7.63
CA ASP A 543 1.94 13.03 -6.24
C ASP A 543 2.13 11.58 -5.75
N ASN A 544 2.16 10.58 -6.65
CA ASN A 544 2.26 9.17 -6.27
C ASN A 544 3.67 8.75 -5.82
N HIS A 545 4.70 9.52 -6.15
CA HIS A 545 6.10 9.12 -5.92
C HIS A 545 6.46 9.08 -4.42
N GLN A 546 6.06 10.09 -3.66
CA GLN A 546 6.38 10.18 -2.24
C GLN A 546 5.64 9.12 -1.43
N THR A 547 4.36 8.87 -1.73
CA THR A 547 3.55 7.82 -1.11
C THR A 547 4.13 6.43 -1.40
N ASN A 548 4.49 6.15 -2.65
CA ASN A 548 5.15 4.89 -3.01
C ASN A 548 6.49 4.71 -2.30
N ARG A 549 7.26 5.78 -2.14
CA ARG A 549 8.51 5.72 -1.37
C ARG A 549 8.25 5.38 0.09
N GLN A 550 7.30 6.03 0.74
CA GLN A 550 6.92 5.71 2.12
C GLN A 550 6.52 4.25 2.27
N LYS A 551 5.70 3.70 1.37
CA LYS A 551 5.33 2.27 1.35
C LYS A 551 6.53 1.33 1.31
N ILE A 552 7.53 1.63 0.47
CA ILE A 552 8.77 0.84 0.39
C ILE A 552 9.59 0.96 1.70
N LEU A 553 9.65 2.16 2.29
CA LEU A 553 10.35 2.37 3.57
C LEU A 553 9.69 1.59 4.72
N SER A 554 8.36 1.46 4.73
CA SER A 554 7.66 0.60 5.70
C SER A 554 8.02 -0.88 5.54
N VAL A 555 8.25 -1.36 4.31
CA VAL A 555 8.77 -2.73 4.07
C VAL A 555 10.19 -2.90 4.62
N LEU A 556 11.05 -1.89 4.46
CA LEU A 556 12.39 -1.90 5.05
C LEU A 556 12.34 -1.94 6.58
N GLU A 557 11.48 -1.12 7.19
CA GLU A 557 11.26 -1.11 8.63
C GLU A 557 10.80 -2.49 9.12
N TYR A 558 9.85 -3.12 8.43
CA TYR A 558 9.42 -4.48 8.74
C TYR A 558 10.58 -5.48 8.65
N CYS A 559 11.41 -5.42 7.62
CA CYS A 559 12.55 -6.33 7.46
C CYS A 559 13.59 -6.16 8.57
N GLU A 560 13.92 -4.91 8.93
CA GLU A 560 14.87 -4.56 10.00
C GLU A 560 14.31 -4.78 11.41
N SER A 561 12.99 -4.91 11.57
CA SER A 561 12.32 -5.19 12.85
C SER A 561 12.47 -6.63 13.36
N GLY A 562 13.54 -7.36 13.00
CA GLY A 562 13.77 -8.78 13.32
C GLY A 562 13.91 -9.14 14.80
N PHE A 563 13.61 -8.18 15.66
CA PHE A 563 13.55 -8.27 17.10
C PHE A 563 12.14 -8.27 17.67
N LEU A 564 11.17 -7.80 16.89
CA LEU A 564 9.77 -7.88 17.21
C LEU A 564 9.17 -9.12 16.54
N CYS A 565 8.11 -9.64 17.15
CA CYS A 565 7.26 -10.62 16.51
C CYS A 565 6.77 -10.06 15.16
N ARG A 566 7.13 -10.70 14.05
CA ARG A 566 6.74 -10.27 12.69
C ARG A 566 5.24 -10.08 12.56
N ARG A 567 4.46 -11.01 13.11
CA ARG A 567 2.99 -10.96 13.13
C ARG A 567 2.49 -9.72 13.88
N LYS A 568 3.11 -9.36 15.01
CA LYS A 568 2.73 -8.16 15.75
C LYS A 568 2.96 -6.89 14.93
N VAL A 569 4.11 -6.80 14.24
CA VAL A 569 4.43 -5.64 13.39
C VAL A 569 3.46 -5.53 12.21
N LEU A 570 3.14 -6.64 11.53
CA LEU A 570 2.18 -6.65 10.43
C LEU A 570 0.78 -6.24 10.89
N LEU A 571 0.29 -6.78 12.02
CA LEU A 571 -1.04 -6.43 12.51
C LEU A 571 -1.11 -4.97 12.96
N GLN A 572 -0.06 -4.48 13.63
CA GLN A 572 0.03 -3.08 14.05
C GLN A 572 -0.01 -2.13 12.86
N TYR A 573 0.58 -2.50 11.72
CA TYR A 573 0.50 -1.73 10.48
C TYR A 573 -0.96 -1.53 10.01
N PHE A 574 -1.81 -2.55 10.18
CA PHE A 574 -3.24 -2.47 9.85
C PHE A 574 -4.12 -1.96 10.99
N GLY A 575 -3.53 -1.41 12.06
CA GLY A 575 -4.27 -0.91 13.23
C GLY A 575 -4.81 -2.00 14.16
N GLU A 576 -4.36 -3.25 14.01
CA GLU A 576 -4.76 -4.37 14.87
C GLU A 576 -3.66 -4.71 15.89
N THR A 577 -4.04 -4.92 17.16
CA THR A 577 -3.10 -5.37 18.19
C THR A 577 -3.23 -6.88 18.40
N LEU A 578 -2.12 -7.60 18.22
CA LEU A 578 -2.06 -9.03 18.55
C LEU A 578 -2.18 -9.23 20.06
N GLN A 579 -3.32 -9.73 20.53
CA GLN A 579 -3.55 -10.01 21.96
C GLN A 579 -2.88 -11.31 22.43
N GLN A 580 -2.79 -12.30 21.54
CA GLN A 580 -2.30 -13.63 21.86
C GLN A 580 -0.81 -13.81 21.55
N LYS A 581 -0.18 -14.86 22.09
CA LYS A 581 1.17 -15.24 21.68
C LYS A 581 1.19 -15.67 20.21
N CYS A 582 2.36 -15.56 19.59
CA CYS A 582 2.59 -15.99 18.22
C CYS A 582 2.45 -17.52 18.11
N HIS A 583 1.27 -18.01 17.69
CA HIS A 583 0.93 -19.44 17.70
C HIS A 583 1.90 -20.29 16.87
N VAL A 584 2.05 -19.97 15.58
CA VAL A 584 3.15 -20.46 14.75
C VAL A 584 4.28 -19.43 14.88
N PRO A 585 5.38 -19.74 15.61
CA PRO A 585 6.42 -18.78 15.90
C PRO A 585 7.06 -18.29 14.60
N CYS A 586 7.16 -16.96 14.42
CA CYS A 586 7.96 -16.37 13.35
C CYS A 586 9.47 -16.54 13.62
N ASP A 587 10.31 -16.17 12.67
CA ASP A 587 11.77 -16.14 12.84
C ASP A 587 12.21 -15.46 14.15
N SER A 588 11.68 -14.26 14.44
CA SER A 588 12.00 -13.50 15.66
C SER A 588 11.50 -14.16 16.95
N CYS A 589 10.43 -14.96 16.88
CA CYS A 589 9.88 -15.67 18.04
C CYS A 589 10.52 -17.05 18.26
N SER A 590 11.14 -17.61 17.21
CA SER A 590 11.76 -18.94 17.23
C SER A 590 13.21 -18.92 17.70
N SER A 591 13.81 -17.74 17.93
CA SER A 591 15.21 -17.67 18.31
C SER A 591 15.40 -18.16 19.75
N ASP A 592 16.16 -19.25 19.92
CA ASP A 592 16.48 -19.87 21.22
C ASP A 592 17.23 -18.95 22.20
N GLN A 593 17.76 -17.83 21.71
CA GLN A 593 18.27 -16.76 22.55
C GLN A 593 17.23 -15.64 22.60
N PRO A 594 16.72 -15.25 23.79
CA PRO A 594 15.96 -14.02 23.91
C PRO A 594 16.93 -12.89 23.56
N LYS A 595 16.91 -12.44 22.31
CA LYS A 595 17.59 -11.21 21.92
C LYS A 595 16.95 -10.14 22.80
N ARG A 596 17.69 -9.66 23.79
CA ARG A 596 17.25 -8.54 24.61
C ARG A 596 17.49 -7.28 23.78
N PHE A 597 16.63 -6.29 23.91
CA PHE A 597 16.79 -5.02 23.20
C PHE A 597 16.78 -3.89 24.20
N LEU A 598 17.67 -2.91 24.01
CA LEU A 598 17.66 -1.69 24.79
C LEU A 598 17.01 -0.57 23.96
N PRO A 599 15.97 0.07 24.49
CA PRO A 599 15.53 1.33 23.91
C PRO A 599 16.66 2.35 24.10
N ARG A 600 17.02 3.04 23.02
CA ARG A 600 18.02 4.11 23.03
C ARG A 600 17.48 5.27 22.22
N ASN A 601 17.46 6.44 22.85
CA ASN A 601 17.23 7.69 22.13
C ASN A 601 18.52 8.05 21.38
N CYS A 602 18.45 8.08 20.05
CA CYS A 602 19.59 8.37 19.17
C CYS A 602 19.50 9.73 18.48
N GLN A 603 18.67 10.64 18.98
CA GLN A 603 18.49 11.97 18.38
C GLN A 603 19.80 12.75 18.30
N LYS A 604 20.61 12.71 19.37
CA LYS A 604 21.90 13.42 19.44
C LYS A 604 22.90 12.86 18.44
N GLU A 605 23.01 11.54 18.36
CA GLU A 605 23.90 10.86 17.44
C GLU A 605 23.49 11.09 15.98
N ALA A 606 22.18 11.00 15.69
CA ALA A 606 21.65 11.24 14.36
C ALA A 606 21.86 12.69 13.91
N LEU A 607 21.60 13.67 14.79
CA LEU A 607 21.86 15.08 14.54
C LEU A 607 23.34 15.33 14.24
N TYR A 608 24.24 14.81 15.07
CA TYR A 608 25.69 14.96 14.90
C TYR A 608 26.18 14.38 13.56
N ILE A 609 25.68 13.20 13.18
CA ILE A 609 26.01 12.58 11.89
C ILE A 609 25.57 13.48 10.73
N CYS A 610 24.32 13.97 10.75
CA CYS A 610 23.80 14.85 9.72
C CYS A 610 24.62 16.15 9.59
N GLU A 611 24.90 16.82 10.71
CA GLU A 611 25.66 18.08 10.71
C GLU A 611 27.09 17.89 10.24
N SER A 612 27.73 16.78 10.61
CA SER A 612 29.09 16.46 10.18
C SER A 612 29.17 16.16 8.68
N ILE A 613 28.18 15.46 8.10
CA ILE A 613 28.10 15.23 6.65
C ILE A 613 27.91 16.56 5.91
N LEU A 614 27.06 17.46 6.42
CA LEU A 614 26.86 18.79 5.84
C LEU A 614 28.14 19.64 5.93
N TYR A 615 28.86 19.57 7.04
CA TYR A 615 30.12 20.30 7.24
C TYR A 615 31.22 19.83 6.29
N SER A 616 31.43 18.50 6.17
CA SER A 616 32.45 17.93 5.29
C SER A 616 32.25 18.30 3.81
N ARG A 617 31.01 18.58 3.40
CA ARG A 617 30.72 19.06 2.04
C ARG A 617 31.10 20.53 1.81
N LYS A 618 31.06 21.37 2.85
CA LYS A 618 31.40 22.79 2.75
C LYS A 618 32.92 23.01 2.71
N THR A 619 33.70 22.13 3.34
CA THR A 619 35.14 22.31 3.55
C THR A 619 36.04 21.57 2.55
N SER A 620 35.50 20.61 1.78
CA SER A 620 36.29 19.79 0.86
C SER A 620 36.12 20.20 -0.61
N THR A 621 37.23 20.35 -1.34
CA THR A 621 37.28 20.67 -2.78
C THR A 621 36.84 19.50 -3.68
N LYS A 622 36.79 18.28 -3.14
CA LYS A 622 36.08 17.13 -3.71
C LYS A 622 35.08 16.65 -2.65
N PRO A 623 33.75 16.72 -2.87
CA PRO A 623 32.80 16.26 -1.88
C PRO A 623 33.08 14.78 -1.56
N GLY A 624 33.41 14.48 -0.30
CA GLY A 624 33.53 13.11 0.18
C GLY A 624 32.16 12.48 0.18
N ASP A 625 31.72 11.97 -0.97
CA ASP A 625 30.45 11.27 -1.06
C ASP A 625 30.61 9.90 -0.37
N PHE A 626 29.93 9.72 0.76
CA PHE A 626 29.93 8.46 1.49
C PHE A 626 28.89 7.51 0.91
N THR A 627 29.26 6.28 0.62
CA THR A 627 28.31 5.15 0.58
C THR A 627 27.91 4.75 2.01
N LEU A 628 26.81 4.01 2.18
CA LEU A 628 26.39 3.46 3.47
C LEU A 628 27.51 2.66 4.15
N VAL A 629 28.19 1.80 3.40
CA VAL A 629 29.29 0.96 3.91
C VAL A 629 30.49 1.82 4.31
N THR A 630 30.85 2.83 3.53
CA THR A 630 31.98 3.71 3.88
C THR A 630 31.66 4.60 5.08
N LEU A 631 30.42 5.09 5.20
CA LEU A 631 29.99 5.88 6.35
C LEU A 631 30.05 5.04 7.63
N HIS A 632 29.52 3.81 7.56
CA HIS A 632 29.59 2.84 8.65
C HIS A 632 31.02 2.56 9.11
N LYS A 633 31.93 2.31 8.16
CA LYS A 633 33.37 2.14 8.45
C LYS A 633 33.96 3.36 9.14
N VAL A 634 33.76 4.57 8.60
CA VAL A 634 34.30 5.80 9.20
C VAL A 634 33.78 6.01 10.63
N LEU A 635 32.52 5.70 10.91
CA LEU A 635 31.92 5.88 12.25
C LEU A 635 32.43 4.89 13.29
N LEU A 636 33.01 3.75 12.88
CA LEU A 636 33.48 2.68 13.76
C LEU A 636 35.00 2.54 13.82
N GLU A 637 35.65 2.72 12.67
CA GLU A 637 37.09 2.70 12.56
C GLU A 637 37.65 4.04 13.04
N ARG A 638 38.80 3.98 13.71
CA ARG A 638 39.66 5.14 13.91
C ARG A 638 40.79 5.03 12.87
N PRO A 639 40.81 5.78 11.76
CA PRO A 639 42.00 5.78 10.91
C PRO A 639 42.65 7.17 10.76
N THR A 640 43.93 7.08 10.45
CA THR A 640 45.03 8.03 10.13
C THR A 640 44.76 9.44 9.59
N GLN A 641 43.53 9.84 9.25
CA GLN A 641 43.21 11.20 8.78
C GLN A 641 42.06 11.79 9.60
N ASN A 642 42.20 13.05 10.04
CA ASN A 642 41.31 13.79 10.94
C ASN A 642 39.90 14.06 10.36
N HIS A 643 39.11 13.03 10.08
CA HIS A 643 37.69 13.20 9.78
C HIS A 643 36.87 13.26 11.08
N HIS A 644 36.04 14.28 11.27
CA HIS A 644 35.28 14.51 12.51
C HIS A 644 34.38 13.32 12.92
N LEU A 645 33.85 12.57 11.94
CA LEU A 645 33.05 11.37 12.19
C LEU A 645 33.86 10.15 12.65
N SER A 646 35.19 10.19 12.56
CA SER A 646 36.03 9.02 12.78
C SER A 646 35.82 8.43 14.18
N GLY A 647 35.39 7.17 14.23
CA GLY A 647 35.15 6.41 15.46
C GLY A 647 34.09 7.01 16.39
N TYR A 648 33.21 7.90 15.90
CA TYR A 648 32.19 8.55 16.73
C TYR A 648 31.22 7.56 17.36
N LEU A 649 30.60 6.68 16.55
CA LEU A 649 29.65 5.70 17.07
C LEU A 649 30.33 4.67 17.98
N LYS A 650 31.60 4.33 17.70
CA LYS A 650 32.40 3.49 18.60
C LYS A 650 32.65 4.16 19.96
N ARG A 651 32.82 5.49 20.03
CA ARG A 651 32.91 6.24 21.30
C ARG A 651 31.57 6.28 22.04
N MET A 652 30.47 6.29 21.31
CA MET A 652 29.10 6.24 21.85
C MET A 652 28.64 4.80 22.17
N GLU A 653 29.58 3.85 22.25
CA GLU A 653 29.32 2.45 22.62
C GLU A 653 28.37 1.71 21.67
N PHE A 654 28.30 2.11 20.40
CA PHE A 654 27.64 1.30 19.38
C PHE A 654 28.55 0.18 18.91
N SER A 655 27.96 -1.00 18.78
CA SER A 655 28.56 -2.09 18.06
C SER A 655 28.51 -1.90 16.55
N SER A 656 29.16 -2.80 15.82
CA SER A 656 29.09 -2.79 14.36
C SER A 656 27.67 -3.01 13.84
N GLU A 657 26.92 -3.94 14.43
CA GLU A 657 25.55 -4.23 14.02
C GLU A 657 24.60 -3.08 14.39
N ALA A 658 24.68 -2.59 15.63
CA ALA A 658 23.85 -1.48 16.09
C ALA A 658 24.12 -0.18 15.32
N ALA A 659 25.38 0.10 14.97
CA ALA A 659 25.73 1.26 14.14
C ALA A 659 25.16 1.15 12.73
N MET A 660 25.21 -0.03 12.10
CA MET A 660 24.60 -0.24 10.78
C MET A 660 23.09 -0.06 10.85
N LEU A 661 22.44 -0.63 11.87
CA LEU A 661 21.00 -0.52 12.09
C LEU A 661 20.58 0.95 12.30
N LEU A 662 21.35 1.73 13.07
CA LEU A 662 21.12 3.17 13.23
C LEU A 662 21.15 3.90 11.88
N LEU A 663 22.18 3.66 11.06
CA LEU A 663 22.28 4.32 9.75
C LEU A 663 21.13 3.93 8.82
N LYS A 664 20.71 2.66 8.84
CA LYS A 664 19.53 2.21 8.10
C LYS A 664 18.26 2.90 8.60
N TYR A 665 18.05 3.02 9.91
CA TYR A 665 16.93 3.77 10.47
C TYR A 665 16.97 5.25 10.09
N MET A 666 18.15 5.88 10.05
CA MET A 666 18.28 7.25 9.56
C MET A 666 17.85 7.37 8.09
N ILE A 667 18.03 6.34 7.25
CA ILE A 667 17.51 6.31 5.88
C ILE A 667 15.99 6.05 5.87
N ILE A 668 15.52 5.07 6.64
CA ILE A 668 14.09 4.69 6.73
C ILE A 668 13.23 5.87 7.18
N TYR A 669 13.66 6.58 8.23
CA TYR A 669 12.96 7.77 8.73
C TYR A 669 13.37 9.06 8.01
N GLN A 670 14.05 8.95 6.87
CA GLN A 670 14.33 10.06 5.95
C GLN A 670 15.22 11.18 6.51
N LEU A 671 16.05 10.92 7.51
CA LEU A 671 17.11 11.86 7.91
C LEU A 671 18.24 11.86 6.87
N LEU A 672 18.54 10.68 6.34
CA LEU A 672 19.47 10.44 5.24
C LEU A 672 18.68 9.97 4.00
N ILE A 673 19.19 10.32 2.83
CA ILE A 673 18.66 9.89 1.53
C ILE A 673 19.80 9.33 0.69
N GLU A 674 19.53 8.31 -0.11
CA GLU A 674 20.51 7.78 -1.06
C GLU A 674 20.32 8.46 -2.42
N ARG A 675 21.43 8.96 -2.98
CA ARG A 675 21.52 9.42 -4.36
C ARG A 675 22.13 8.31 -5.19
N VAL A 676 21.43 7.93 -6.24
CA VAL A 676 21.95 7.02 -7.26
C VAL A 676 22.84 7.80 -8.23
N VAL A 677 24.05 7.32 -8.44
CA VAL A 677 24.96 7.80 -9.49
C VAL A 677 25.32 6.62 -10.38
N SER A 678 24.99 6.71 -11.67
CA SER A 678 25.43 5.73 -12.65
C SER A 678 26.90 5.92 -12.95
N VAL A 679 27.68 4.83 -12.90
CA VAL A 679 29.10 4.85 -13.28
C VAL A 679 29.27 4.00 -14.54
N THR A 680 29.28 4.69 -15.70
CA THR A 680 29.77 4.23 -17.02
C THR A 680 29.06 2.99 -17.63
N ALA A 681 29.40 2.67 -18.89
CA ALA A 681 28.70 1.83 -19.89
C ALA A 681 28.26 0.38 -19.50
N LYS A 682 28.43 -0.05 -18.25
CA LYS A 682 28.09 -1.40 -17.75
C LYS A 682 26.90 -1.46 -16.77
N ASN A 683 26.10 -0.38 -16.66
CA ASN A 683 24.93 -0.31 -15.76
C ASN A 683 25.25 -0.61 -14.26
N PHE A 684 26.43 -0.23 -13.77
CA PHE A 684 26.70 -0.26 -12.32
C PHE A 684 26.17 1.01 -11.65
N TYR A 685 25.36 0.81 -10.60
CA TYR A 685 24.79 1.88 -9.80
C TYR A 685 25.56 1.98 -8.47
N SER A 686 26.03 3.18 -8.16
CA SER A 686 26.62 3.50 -6.84
C SER A 686 25.63 4.36 -6.05
N TYR A 687 25.44 4.01 -4.77
CA TYR A 687 24.52 4.69 -3.87
C TYR A 687 25.29 5.52 -2.85
N TYR A 688 25.15 6.85 -2.95
CA TYR A 688 25.82 7.80 -2.08
C TYR A 688 24.83 8.48 -1.15
N ILE A 689 25.20 8.62 0.11
CA ILE A 689 24.38 9.23 1.15
C ILE A 689 24.38 10.76 1.01
N ARG A 690 23.21 11.34 1.21
CA ARG A 690 23.00 12.77 1.44
C ARG A 690 22.13 12.97 2.68
N VAL A 691 22.28 14.13 3.30
CA VAL A 691 21.37 14.56 4.35
C VAL A 691 20.11 15.11 3.71
N ASN A 692 18.94 14.70 4.20
CA ASN A 692 17.67 15.29 3.79
C ASN A 692 17.64 16.76 4.23
N PRO A 693 17.34 17.75 3.37
CA PRO A 693 17.22 19.15 3.79
C PRO A 693 16.25 19.36 4.96
N GLN A 694 15.21 18.52 5.06
CA GLN A 694 14.21 18.57 6.11
C GLN A 694 14.51 17.63 7.30
N TYR A 695 15.72 17.04 7.40
CA TYR A 695 16.02 16.01 8.40
C TYR A 695 15.64 16.38 9.85
N ARG A 696 15.65 17.68 10.20
CA ARG A 696 15.30 18.17 11.54
C ARG A 696 13.84 17.88 11.92
N SER A 697 12.89 17.91 10.98
CA SER A 697 11.49 17.56 11.28
C SER A 697 11.34 16.07 11.62
N TYR A 698 12.22 15.22 11.10
CA TYR A 698 12.17 13.77 11.28
C TYR A 698 12.99 13.24 12.47
N LEU A 699 13.73 14.11 13.18
CA LEU A 699 14.55 13.70 14.34
C LEU A 699 13.73 13.02 15.45
N HIS A 700 12.46 13.37 15.60
CA HIS A 700 11.58 12.79 16.61
C HIS A 700 11.46 11.26 16.49
N HIS A 701 11.55 10.69 15.28
CA HIS A 701 11.54 9.24 15.05
C HIS A 701 12.75 8.51 15.65
N MET A 702 13.85 9.21 15.96
CA MET A 702 15.05 8.61 16.57
C MET A 702 14.94 8.44 18.09
N ALA A 703 13.84 8.91 18.73
CA ALA A 703 13.74 8.96 20.18
C ALA A 703 13.51 7.58 20.83
N SER A 704 12.94 6.63 20.11
CA SER A 704 12.44 5.35 20.66
C SER A 704 12.96 4.12 19.90
N LEU A 705 14.17 4.21 19.33
CA LEU A 705 14.80 3.09 18.63
C LEU A 705 15.18 1.98 19.60
N LYS A 706 15.14 0.74 19.14
CA LYS A 706 15.53 -0.44 19.93
C LYS A 706 16.72 -1.13 19.25
N PHE A 707 17.77 -1.36 20.02
CA PHE A 707 18.99 -2.02 19.53
C PHE A 707 19.22 -3.34 20.26
N PRO A 708 19.78 -4.36 19.59
CA PRO A 708 20.12 -5.62 20.24
C PRO A 708 21.11 -5.38 21.39
N ILE A 709 20.85 -5.97 22.55
CA ILE A 709 21.80 -6.05 23.65
C ILE A 709 22.87 -7.04 23.25
N GLU A 710 24.07 -6.53 23.04
CA GLU A 710 25.24 -7.38 22.91
C GLU A 710 25.71 -7.82 24.31
N PRO A 711 26.21 -9.06 24.45
CA PRO A 711 26.89 -9.44 25.68
C PRO A 711 28.04 -8.46 25.93
N PRO A 712 28.28 -8.04 27.19
CA PRO A 712 29.30 -7.06 27.50
C PRO A 712 30.63 -7.53 26.92
N ILE A 713 31.29 -6.64 26.18
CA ILE A 713 32.66 -6.83 25.72
C ILE A 713 33.48 -7.10 26.98
N GLN A 714 33.91 -8.36 27.18
CA GLN A 714 34.87 -8.66 28.22
C GLN A 714 36.14 -7.92 27.83
N SER A 715 36.36 -6.75 28.45
CA SER A 715 37.65 -6.12 28.43
C SER A 715 38.60 -7.15 29.02
N LYS A 716 39.49 -7.71 28.20
CA LYS A 716 40.68 -8.38 28.71
C LYS A 716 41.47 -7.30 29.43
N ARG A 717 41.16 -7.08 30.72
CA ARG A 717 42.11 -6.46 31.63
C ARG A 717 43.30 -7.42 31.66
N PRO A 718 44.55 -6.96 31.47
CA PRO A 718 45.69 -7.78 31.75
C PRO A 718 45.57 -8.21 33.21
N ILE A 719 45.60 -9.51 33.47
CA ILE A 719 45.77 -10.04 34.81
C ILE A 719 47.14 -9.56 35.26
N GLN A 720 47.19 -8.48 36.04
CA GLN A 720 48.36 -8.20 36.86
C GLN A 720 48.35 -9.25 37.96
N GLU A 721 49.36 -10.11 37.94
CA GLU A 721 49.64 -11.03 39.04
C GLU A 721 49.72 -10.23 40.35
N PRO A 722 49.02 -10.66 41.42
CA PRO A 722 49.15 -10.02 42.70
C PRO A 722 50.57 -10.28 43.23
N GLN A 723 51.34 -9.21 43.41
CA GLN A 723 52.58 -9.22 44.19
C GLN A 723 52.23 -9.66 45.62
N GLY A 724 52.49 -10.92 45.92
CA GLY A 724 52.37 -11.49 47.26
C GLY A 724 53.42 -10.91 48.18
N ALA A 725 52.97 -10.08 49.12
CA ALA A 725 53.76 -9.61 50.25
C ALA A 725 54.26 -10.78 51.10
N ALA A 726 55.56 -10.74 51.41
CA ALA A 726 56.25 -11.70 52.25
C ALA A 726 55.63 -11.84 53.65
N LYS A 727 55.34 -13.08 54.06
CA LYS A 727 55.27 -13.45 55.48
C LYS A 727 56.23 -14.60 55.76
N LYS A 728 57.14 -14.31 56.68
CA LYS A 728 58.15 -15.21 57.27
C LYS A 728 57.48 -16.42 57.91
N ALA A 729 57.93 -17.62 57.58
CA ALA A 729 57.88 -18.78 58.47
C ALA A 729 59.18 -19.57 58.34
N ARG A 730 59.74 -19.91 59.48
CA ARG A 730 61.10 -20.44 59.71
C ARG A 730 60.98 -21.95 59.96
N THR A 731 62.04 -22.68 59.61
CA THR A 731 62.34 -24.11 59.92
C THR A 731 61.68 -25.14 59.00
N SER A 732 62.33 -26.20 58.50
CA SER A 732 63.56 -26.90 58.91
C SER A 732 64.28 -27.52 57.69
N LYS A 733 65.59 -27.76 57.84
CA LYS A 733 66.49 -28.39 56.86
C LYS A 733 66.24 -29.90 56.78
N LEU A 734 66.30 -30.50 55.59
CA LEU A 734 67.12 -31.68 55.35
C LEU A 734 67.52 -31.79 53.88
N ALA A 735 68.79 -32.09 53.65
CA ALA A 735 69.44 -32.14 52.35
C ALA A 735 69.50 -33.58 51.84
N THR A 736 69.41 -33.76 50.52
CA THR A 736 70.17 -34.82 49.83
C THR A 736 70.52 -34.40 48.41
N LYS A 737 71.82 -34.49 48.15
CA LYS A 737 72.58 -34.16 46.93
C LYS A 737 72.48 -35.28 45.89
N LYS A 738 72.99 -34.96 44.68
CA LYS A 738 73.49 -35.82 43.56
C LYS A 738 72.49 -36.00 42.41
N THR A 739 72.85 -36.00 41.12
CA THR A 739 74.05 -35.65 40.33
C THR A 739 73.60 -35.60 38.86
N THR A 740 74.21 -34.74 38.06
CA THR A 740 74.12 -34.70 36.59
C THR A 740 74.93 -35.82 35.93
N VAL A 741 74.34 -36.53 34.96
CA VAL A 741 75.05 -37.28 33.90
C VAL A 741 74.30 -37.13 32.57
N LYS A 742 75.04 -36.76 31.52
CA LYS A 742 74.63 -36.75 30.11
C LYS A 742 74.87 -38.13 29.51
N GLU A 743 73.99 -38.60 28.62
CA GLU A 743 74.34 -39.61 27.60
C GLU A 743 73.46 -39.50 26.34
N LYS A 744 74.08 -39.72 25.16
CA LYS A 744 73.48 -39.83 23.81
C LYS A 744 72.77 -41.20 23.66
N PRO A 745 71.93 -41.47 22.63
CA PRO A 745 72.41 -42.02 21.32
C PRO A 745 71.49 -41.65 20.09
N SER A 746 72.00 -41.36 18.88
CA SER A 746 72.32 -42.23 17.71
C SER A 746 71.18 -42.54 16.70
N LEU A 747 71.42 -42.12 15.43
CA LEU A 747 71.21 -42.81 14.13
C LEU A 747 69.80 -43.23 13.60
N LYS A 748 69.38 -42.49 12.54
CA LYS A 748 68.80 -42.86 11.20
C LYS A 748 68.51 -44.36 10.88
N PRO A 749 67.59 -44.71 9.92
CA PRO A 749 67.50 -44.10 8.58
C PRO A 749 66.12 -44.00 7.87
N ALA A 750 66.16 -43.30 6.73
CA ALA A 750 65.05 -43.04 5.80
C ALA A 750 64.91 -44.10 4.69
N LYS A 751 63.71 -44.25 4.11
CA LYS A 751 63.49 -44.80 2.75
C LYS A 751 62.37 -44.05 1.99
N LYS A 752 62.67 -43.83 0.70
CA LYS A 752 61.95 -43.19 -0.44
C LYS A 752 60.68 -43.98 -0.85
N ALA A 753 59.55 -43.33 -1.19
CA ALA A 753 59.09 -42.80 -2.49
C ALA A 753 58.77 -43.84 -3.60
N VAL A 754 57.53 -43.87 -4.11
CA VAL A 754 57.15 -44.20 -5.51
C VAL A 754 55.82 -43.51 -5.88
N LYS A 755 55.79 -42.88 -7.08
CA LYS A 755 54.63 -42.38 -7.83
C LYS A 755 54.04 -43.50 -8.72
N GLY A 756 52.75 -43.44 -9.05
CA GLY A 756 52.14 -44.24 -10.13
C GLY A 756 50.83 -43.63 -10.63
N SER A 757 50.64 -43.63 -11.94
CA SER A 757 49.68 -42.88 -12.78
C SER A 757 48.49 -43.70 -13.30
N ARG A 758 47.41 -43.00 -13.72
CA ARG A 758 46.41 -43.27 -14.80
C ARG A 758 46.04 -44.74 -15.17
N SER A 759 44.74 -45.07 -15.18
CA SER A 759 43.89 -45.23 -16.41
C SER A 759 42.54 -45.95 -16.13
N THR A 760 41.46 -45.40 -16.70
CA THR A 760 40.26 -46.05 -17.28
C THR A 760 39.65 -47.31 -16.64
N MET A 761 38.42 -47.21 -16.13
CA MET A 761 37.18 -47.68 -16.78
C MET A 761 35.98 -46.97 -16.16
#